data_AF-A0A7X2LR30-F1
#
_entry.id   AF-A0A7X2LR30-F1
#
_cell.length_a   1.000
_cell.length_b   1.000
_cell.length_c   1.000
_cell.angle_alpha   90.00
_cell.angle_beta   90.00
_cell.angle_gamma   90.00
#
_symmetry.space_group_name_H-M   'P 1'
#
loop_
_entity.id
_entity.type
_entity.pdbx_description
1 polymer ?
#
loop_
_entity_poly.entity_id
_entity_poly.type
_entity_poly.pdbx_seq_one_letter_code
_entity_poly.pdbx_strand_id
1 'polypeptide(L)'
;MHIQFNPQYGRRAGLARIIATALLTLSGMPAQAVDFVATPAAQAAVGATGLKHPALGFTLDQLNYARQQLRADVQPYKSYYDTLSTVCCNYANINLQPTNRDATKVDTPNTPNFNGNTAQTRIINDSQGALTQAILYYVTGRNEYRRNAMRILRTWSNMNPAGYAYYPDAHIHTGVPLYRMLMAAEIMRYTPGDPTYTAYPLEWTATDTQKLKDNLIDPMERTFFASKERFMNQHVYSLVGRMAGAIFTDNKARYDETVEWMTINASSARQDINGAILPLIPLIETDNPLNKVGYPFYQIQEMARDQAHGGDNVDNLTGLLRMVTAQGTRVDPYTGVPSTSGDAVSVYKFGGNRVLMGANAYAQFMLGYNAPWADTTGGTSTMSQAYRGRLYEVGGIPELYNVYKYEEGVDVDTVAPYLATAYAHANDFVTRWGNATPNNKDMGAEAFLTLPQALTGVAPPVTSTVLETERKAIFLNGDWSTETDAQRTYGHARITPAGATVVFHDVGYPDRSKFAPMGLMVRTSGVTKLAASATEDASPWSVLTVPDTAGQWRYFVPDTASAAVNGRPLGANIIYFKFTGPEGATVDVDFLNPAAQSQLTPPKFAMPVFPVTEFIVQGVPYQATYTATDANPADTILYQAIRLPEGATLDPSTGAFNWTPTAAQGGEHEVVISATDGVSVNTMTAKLSVQSSRQAAFEAAQGGYDVSAIYTTPSLAAFKAQLAPLQQAVATVTDAEFPALLKSVQAVVAKLELVNPRVASDGSLDWSKNMVTAVGLDVNRAPILVDGDYNSYSGDLRAPVTLDFGENYRVSVNAFGIQARFMFANRSQGINVYGSNDNANWTLLTSRETTDTSVRNFEMEVIPVLPGLESERFRYFLVRVDHAGPPTDPAYPGISSYGEFRFHGTRYDLLAPADVSASVKMLQSGLTLNRFTQKYSGTVTITNATQKKIDGPLHFHLQGLPAGVTLDNASGVKDGVPYITLPSADLAPGQTVTLTTTFSNPSKLPISYIRKLISVKY
;
A
#
# COMPACT_ATOMS: atom_id res chain seq x y z
N MET A 1 -7.22 -4.01 13.65
CA MET A 1 -6.41 -4.85 14.56
C MET A 1 -5.32 -5.46 13.70
N HIS A 2 -4.07 -5.01 13.82
CA HIS A 2 -2.96 -5.52 13.02
C HIS A 2 -2.67 -6.97 13.40
N ILE A 3 -2.97 -7.91 12.51
CA ILE A 3 -2.44 -9.27 12.61
C ILE A 3 -1.01 -9.19 12.08
N GLN A 4 -0.07 -9.01 12.99
CA GLN A 4 1.35 -9.17 12.70
C GLN A 4 1.58 -10.62 12.30
N PHE A 5 1.97 -10.83 11.04
CA PHE A 5 2.63 -12.06 10.62
C PHE A 5 3.93 -12.19 11.41
N ASN A 6 4.00 -13.18 12.29
CA ASN A 6 5.20 -13.52 13.03
C ASN A 6 5.88 -14.70 12.34
N PRO A 7 6.95 -14.51 11.54
CA PRO A 7 7.71 -15.63 11.00
C PRO A 7 8.65 -16.14 12.10
N GLN A 8 8.20 -17.14 12.87
CA GLN A 8 9.13 -17.87 13.75
C GLN A 8 9.99 -18.82 12.92
N TYR A 9 11.12 -18.33 12.42
CA TYR A 9 12.28 -19.15 12.10
C TYR A 9 13.55 -18.54 12.68
N GLY A 10 14.12 -19.25 13.65
CA GLY A 10 15.40 -18.96 14.30
C GLY A 10 15.46 -19.75 15.61
N ARG A 11 16.50 -20.48 15.98
CA ARG A 11 17.91 -20.53 15.59
C ARG A 11 18.44 -21.89 16.04
N ARG A 12 19.40 -22.49 15.32
CA ARG A 12 20.64 -23.01 15.92
C ARG A 12 21.78 -22.87 14.90
N ALA A 13 22.88 -22.29 15.36
CA ALA A 13 24.04 -21.88 14.60
C ALA A 13 25.22 -22.86 14.76
N GLY A 14 26.07 -22.92 13.73
CA GLY A 14 27.53 -23.12 13.83
C GLY A 14 28.08 -24.49 13.44
N LEU A 15 28.67 -24.62 12.25
CA LEU A 15 30.14 -24.55 12.01
C LEU A 15 30.48 -24.77 10.52
N ALA A 16 31.71 -24.43 10.15
CA ALA A 16 32.15 -23.93 8.85
C ALA A 16 32.64 -24.97 7.79
N ARG A 17 32.58 -24.53 6.52
CA ARG A 17 33.41 -24.85 5.32
C ARG A 17 33.41 -26.28 4.76
N ILE A 18 33.03 -26.43 3.48
CA ILE A 18 33.90 -26.73 2.31
C ILE A 18 33.04 -26.66 1.02
N ILE A 19 33.59 -26.03 -0.02
CA ILE A 19 33.05 -25.97 -1.39
C ILE A 19 33.18 -27.37 -2.02
N ALA A 20 32.06 -27.97 -2.44
CA ALA A 20 32.03 -28.99 -3.48
C ALA A 20 30.62 -29.05 -4.10
N THR A 21 30.61 -28.94 -5.42
CA THR A 21 29.48 -29.10 -6.34
C THR A 21 28.68 -30.37 -6.01
N ALA A 22 27.42 -30.21 -5.59
CA ALA A 22 26.44 -31.30 -5.59
C ALA A 22 25.06 -30.70 -5.84
N LEU A 23 24.47 -31.04 -6.99
CA LEU A 23 23.02 -31.06 -7.15
C LEU A 23 22.46 -31.96 -6.05
N LEU A 24 22.05 -31.39 -4.93
CA LEU A 24 21.16 -32.06 -4.00
C LEU A 24 19.75 -31.86 -4.53
N THR A 25 19.34 -32.79 -5.40
CA THR A 25 17.96 -33.23 -5.42
C THR A 25 17.55 -33.47 -3.97
N LEU A 26 16.70 -32.60 -3.42
CA LEU A 26 15.87 -32.92 -2.27
C LEU A 26 14.96 -34.06 -2.72
N SER A 27 15.48 -35.29 -2.76
CA SER A 27 14.67 -36.48 -2.69
C SER A 27 13.93 -36.37 -1.36
N GLY A 28 12.68 -35.90 -1.42
CA GLY A 28 11.76 -36.01 -0.31
C GLY A 28 11.87 -37.43 0.23
N MET A 29 11.90 -37.58 1.56
CA MET A 29 11.66 -38.89 2.15
C MET A 29 10.42 -39.48 1.45
N PRO A 30 10.49 -40.70 0.92
CA PRO A 30 9.33 -41.28 0.27
C PRO A 30 8.20 -41.22 1.27
N ALA A 31 7.11 -40.51 0.92
CA ALA A 31 5.86 -40.65 1.63
C ALA A 31 5.62 -42.16 1.74
N GLN A 32 5.49 -42.68 2.96
CA GLN A 32 5.10 -44.09 3.13
C GLN A 32 3.88 -44.31 2.25
N ALA A 33 3.99 -45.24 1.30
CA ALA A 33 2.88 -45.58 0.42
C ALA A 33 1.69 -45.91 1.30
N VAL A 34 0.62 -45.12 1.18
CA VAL A 34 -0.61 -45.41 1.91
C VAL A 34 -1.24 -46.60 1.20
N ASP A 35 -1.23 -47.78 1.83
CA ASP A 35 -1.86 -48.96 1.27
C ASP A 35 -3.35 -48.69 1.00
N PHE A 36 -3.76 -48.79 -0.28
CA PHE A 36 -5.16 -48.71 -0.67
C PHE A 36 -5.88 -49.99 -0.24
N VAL A 37 -6.99 -49.85 0.50
CA VAL A 37 -7.85 -50.96 0.89
C VAL A 37 -9.16 -50.95 0.10
N ALA A 38 -9.83 -52.11 0.02
CA ALA A 38 -11.14 -52.23 -0.59
C ALA A 38 -12.11 -51.21 0.03
N THR A 39 -12.79 -50.45 -0.82
CA THR A 39 -13.42 -49.18 -0.43
C THR A 39 -14.91 -49.25 -0.69
N PRO A 40 -15.74 -48.75 0.25
CA PRO A 40 -17.16 -48.69 0.01
C PRO A 40 -17.51 -47.74 -1.15
N ALA A 41 -18.42 -48.17 -2.02
CA ALA A 41 -18.94 -47.34 -3.11
C ALA A 41 -19.99 -46.38 -2.55
N ALA A 42 -19.82 -45.09 -2.82
CA ALA A 42 -20.82 -44.10 -2.43
C ALA A 42 -22.06 -44.18 -3.34
N GLN A 43 -23.21 -43.82 -2.80
CA GLN A 43 -24.49 -43.86 -3.51
C GLN A 43 -25.03 -42.45 -3.74
N ALA A 44 -25.39 -42.13 -4.99
CA ALA A 44 -26.07 -40.88 -5.29
C ALA A 44 -27.51 -40.92 -4.75
N ALA A 45 -28.00 -39.77 -4.30
CA ALA A 45 -29.38 -39.58 -3.90
C ALA A 45 -29.92 -38.26 -4.45
N VAL A 46 -31.22 -38.21 -4.67
CA VAL A 46 -31.96 -36.98 -4.94
C VAL A 46 -32.94 -36.80 -3.79
N GLY A 47 -32.86 -35.64 -3.13
CA GLY A 47 -33.75 -35.25 -2.06
C GLY A 47 -35.20 -35.16 -2.52
N ALA A 48 -36.13 -35.10 -1.56
CA ALA A 48 -37.56 -34.99 -1.85
C ALA A 48 -37.89 -33.71 -2.62
N THR A 49 -37.07 -32.67 -2.49
CA THR A 49 -37.26 -31.39 -3.21
C THR A 49 -36.49 -31.30 -4.54
N GLY A 50 -35.78 -32.37 -4.92
CA GLY A 50 -35.04 -32.46 -6.19
C GLY A 50 -33.55 -32.06 -6.11
N LEU A 51 -33.06 -31.65 -4.93
CA LEU A 51 -31.64 -31.37 -4.72
C LEU A 51 -30.81 -32.66 -4.73
N LYS A 52 -29.66 -32.64 -5.39
CA LYS A 52 -28.78 -33.80 -5.59
C LYS A 52 -27.77 -33.92 -4.46
N HIS A 53 -27.37 -35.16 -4.17
CA HIS A 53 -26.40 -35.48 -3.13
C HIS A 53 -25.54 -36.72 -3.50
N PRO A 54 -24.23 -36.72 -3.23
CA PRO A 54 -23.41 -35.56 -2.88
C PRO A 54 -23.34 -34.56 -4.07
N ALA A 55 -23.57 -33.28 -3.79
CA ALA A 55 -23.44 -32.19 -4.76
C ALA A 55 -23.25 -30.80 -4.11
N LEU A 56 -22.54 -30.75 -2.97
CA LEU A 56 -22.10 -29.52 -2.29
C LEU A 56 -20.76 -28.97 -2.79
N GLY A 57 -20.49 -29.04 -4.09
CA GLY A 57 -19.24 -28.53 -4.68
C GLY A 57 -18.50 -29.53 -5.57
N PHE A 58 -18.88 -30.80 -5.52
CA PHE A 58 -18.55 -31.80 -6.52
C PHE A 58 -19.73 -32.76 -6.63
N THR A 59 -19.95 -33.32 -7.81
CA THR A 59 -20.87 -34.45 -7.99
C THR A 59 -20.20 -35.75 -7.56
N LEU A 60 -21.00 -36.80 -7.32
CA LEU A 60 -20.45 -38.15 -7.09
C LEU A 60 -19.58 -38.62 -8.25
N ASP A 61 -19.93 -38.28 -9.50
CA ASP A 61 -19.16 -38.69 -10.68
C ASP A 61 -17.80 -38.02 -10.74
N GLN A 62 -17.73 -36.71 -10.45
CA GLN A 62 -16.47 -35.99 -10.33
C GLN A 62 -15.60 -36.55 -9.21
N LEU A 63 -16.18 -36.83 -8.04
CA LEU A 63 -15.48 -37.43 -6.90
C LEU A 63 -14.94 -38.83 -7.23
N ASN A 64 -15.74 -39.67 -7.91
CA ASN A 64 -15.34 -40.98 -8.39
C ASN A 64 -14.19 -40.89 -9.41
N TYR A 65 -14.30 -39.97 -10.36
CA TYR A 65 -13.29 -39.74 -11.39
C TYR A 65 -11.96 -39.31 -10.77
N ALA A 66 -11.97 -38.30 -9.90
CA ALA A 66 -10.78 -37.85 -9.19
C ALA A 66 -10.14 -39.00 -8.40
N ARG A 67 -10.93 -39.80 -7.67
CA ARG A 67 -10.43 -41.00 -6.97
C ARG A 67 -9.77 -42.00 -7.91
N GLN A 68 -10.35 -42.25 -9.09
CA GLN A 68 -9.79 -43.15 -10.09
C GLN A 68 -8.43 -42.65 -10.58
N GLN A 69 -8.33 -41.37 -10.96
CA GLN A 69 -7.08 -40.78 -11.44
C GLN A 69 -6.00 -40.76 -10.36
N LEU A 70 -6.39 -40.46 -9.11
CA LEU A 70 -5.52 -40.50 -7.94
C LEU A 70 -4.90 -41.88 -7.71
N ARG A 71 -5.73 -42.93 -7.73
CA ARG A 71 -5.25 -44.32 -7.54
C ARG A 71 -4.41 -44.83 -8.70
N ALA A 72 -4.54 -44.21 -9.86
CA ALA A 72 -3.76 -44.50 -11.05
C ALA A 72 -2.50 -43.62 -11.16
N ASP A 73 -2.18 -42.80 -10.15
CA ASP A 73 -1.04 -41.87 -10.14
C ASP A 73 -1.02 -40.88 -11.33
N VAL A 74 -2.20 -40.48 -11.81
CA VAL A 74 -2.34 -39.59 -12.98
C VAL A 74 -2.25 -38.12 -12.56
N GLN A 75 -1.50 -37.33 -13.32
CA GLN A 75 -1.41 -35.86 -13.15
C GLN A 75 -2.69 -35.15 -13.64
N PRO A 76 -3.04 -33.96 -13.11
CA PRO A 76 -2.42 -33.30 -11.97
C PRO A 76 -2.90 -33.84 -10.62
N TYR A 77 -3.92 -34.72 -10.60
CA TYR A 77 -4.54 -35.26 -9.39
C TYR A 77 -3.50 -35.79 -8.40
N LYS A 78 -2.52 -36.57 -8.87
CA LYS A 78 -1.42 -37.07 -8.03
C LYS A 78 -0.73 -35.95 -7.24
N SER A 79 -0.34 -34.85 -7.91
CA SER A 79 0.34 -33.73 -7.26
C SER A 79 -0.50 -33.06 -6.17
N TYR A 80 -1.82 -32.96 -6.41
CA TYR A 80 -2.76 -32.45 -5.40
C TYR A 80 -2.89 -33.40 -4.21
N TYR A 81 -2.95 -34.72 -4.44
CA TYR A 81 -2.97 -35.70 -3.35
C TYR A 81 -1.67 -35.77 -2.57
N ASP A 82 -0.52 -35.71 -3.23
CA ASP A 82 0.79 -35.64 -2.55
C ASP A 82 0.80 -34.42 -1.61
N THR A 83 0.27 -33.28 -2.06
CA THR A 83 0.15 -32.09 -1.21
C THR A 83 -0.84 -32.31 -0.05
N LEU A 84 -2.05 -32.82 -0.33
CA LEU A 84 -3.11 -33.09 0.64
C LEU A 84 -2.66 -34.10 1.73
N SER A 85 -1.97 -35.16 1.33
CA SER A 85 -1.54 -36.27 2.20
C SER A 85 -0.30 -35.92 3.03
N THR A 86 0.54 -34.99 2.57
CA THR A 86 1.72 -34.49 3.29
C THR A 86 1.42 -33.36 4.28
N VAL A 87 0.15 -32.93 4.40
CA VAL A 87 -0.34 -32.08 5.53
C VAL A 87 -0.35 -32.88 6.86
N CYS A 88 0.45 -33.93 6.98
CA CYS A 88 0.38 -34.99 7.99
C CYS A 88 0.72 -34.56 9.42
N CYS A 89 1.22 -33.33 9.62
CA CYS A 89 1.39 -32.73 10.95
C CYS A 89 0.19 -31.86 11.39
N ASN A 90 -0.75 -31.55 10.50
CA ASN A 90 -1.94 -30.72 10.77
C ASN A 90 -3.24 -31.50 10.54
N TYR A 91 -3.66 -31.70 9.27
CA TYR A 91 -5.00 -32.20 8.93
C TYR A 91 -5.03 -33.62 8.36
N ALA A 92 -3.93 -34.13 7.78
CA ALA A 92 -3.86 -35.50 7.27
C ALA A 92 -3.43 -36.53 8.34
N ASN A 93 -3.22 -36.08 9.58
CA ASN A 93 -2.82 -36.94 10.69
C ASN A 93 -3.88 -38.02 10.95
N ILE A 94 -3.49 -39.29 10.96
CA ILE A 94 -4.40 -40.42 11.18
C ILE A 94 -5.01 -40.47 12.59
N ASN A 95 -4.43 -39.76 13.54
CA ASN A 95 -4.92 -39.62 14.91
C ASN A 95 -5.51 -38.25 15.18
N LEU A 96 -5.87 -37.48 14.14
CA LEU A 96 -6.48 -36.15 14.27
C LEU A 96 -7.67 -36.18 15.24
N GLN A 97 -7.72 -35.19 16.11
CA GLN A 97 -8.81 -35.02 17.06
C GLN A 97 -9.45 -33.63 16.85
N PRO A 98 -10.77 -33.48 17.06
CA PRO A 98 -11.44 -32.18 16.93
C PRO A 98 -10.81 -31.16 17.87
N THR A 99 -10.51 -29.96 17.37
CA THR A 99 -10.06 -28.82 18.18
C THR A 99 -11.18 -28.33 19.10
N ASN A 100 -12.45 -28.49 18.71
CA ASN A 100 -13.58 -28.17 19.58
C ASN A 100 -13.96 -29.26 20.59
N ARG A 101 -13.17 -30.33 20.81
CA ARG A 101 -13.57 -31.41 21.73
C ARG A 101 -13.42 -31.04 23.21
N ASP A 102 -14.34 -31.53 24.03
CA ASP A 102 -14.08 -31.82 25.45
C ASP A 102 -13.17 -33.05 25.51
N ALA A 103 -11.99 -32.93 26.12
CA ALA A 103 -11.00 -34.01 26.15
C ALA A 103 -11.46 -35.22 26.97
N THR A 104 -12.48 -35.06 27.81
CA THR A 104 -12.99 -36.10 28.72
C THR A 104 -14.23 -36.82 28.19
N LYS A 105 -14.83 -36.33 27.09
CA LYS A 105 -16.10 -36.84 26.56
C LYS A 105 -16.03 -37.04 25.05
N VAL A 106 -16.66 -38.09 24.57
CA VAL A 106 -16.78 -38.37 23.13
C VAL A 106 -17.82 -37.42 22.53
N ASP A 107 -17.57 -36.95 21.32
CA ASP A 107 -18.48 -36.13 20.50
C ASP A 107 -19.05 -34.89 21.22
N THR A 108 -18.38 -34.37 22.24
CA THR A 108 -18.87 -33.24 23.05
C THR A 108 -18.05 -31.99 22.77
N PRO A 109 -18.67 -30.84 22.49
CA PRO A 109 -17.95 -29.59 22.27
C PRO A 109 -17.46 -28.99 23.60
N ASN A 110 -16.22 -28.52 23.61
CA ASN A 110 -15.63 -27.71 24.68
C ASN A 110 -16.03 -26.23 24.59
N THR A 111 -16.31 -25.75 23.38
CA THR A 111 -16.89 -24.43 23.14
C THR A 111 -18.28 -24.62 22.53
N PRO A 112 -19.31 -24.87 23.36
CA PRO A 112 -20.66 -25.21 22.89
C PRO A 112 -21.43 -24.01 22.34
N ASN A 113 -21.01 -22.78 22.65
CA ASN A 113 -21.63 -21.54 22.17
C ASN A 113 -20.80 -20.94 21.03
N PHE A 114 -21.47 -20.43 19.99
CA PHE A 114 -20.81 -19.75 18.87
C PHE A 114 -21.12 -18.24 18.91
N ASN A 115 -20.35 -17.52 19.72
CA ASN A 115 -20.55 -16.10 19.99
C ASN A 115 -19.25 -15.27 20.01
N GLY A 116 -18.18 -15.77 19.36
CA GLY A 116 -16.92 -15.05 19.25
C GLY A 116 -15.77 -15.84 18.62
N ASN A 117 -14.58 -15.22 18.63
CA ASN A 117 -13.39 -15.64 17.88
C ASN A 117 -12.85 -17.04 18.26
N THR A 118 -13.10 -17.51 19.49
CA THR A 118 -12.69 -18.86 19.91
C THR A 118 -13.41 -19.94 19.12
N ALA A 119 -14.73 -19.83 18.96
CA ALA A 119 -15.52 -20.78 18.17
C ALA A 119 -15.19 -20.66 16.68
N GLN A 120 -14.98 -19.43 16.19
CA GLN A 120 -14.52 -19.15 14.82
C GLN A 120 -13.21 -19.90 14.50
N THR A 121 -12.20 -19.76 15.35
CA THR A 121 -10.88 -20.39 15.14
C THR A 121 -10.99 -21.92 15.14
N ARG A 122 -11.86 -22.48 15.99
CA ARG A 122 -12.09 -23.92 16.08
C ARG A 122 -12.81 -24.47 14.86
N ILE A 123 -13.90 -23.83 14.39
CA ILE A 123 -14.64 -24.33 13.21
C ILE A 123 -13.79 -24.26 11.95
N ILE A 124 -12.96 -23.24 11.84
CA ILE A 124 -11.96 -23.06 10.78
C ILE A 124 -11.02 -24.28 10.70
N ASN A 125 -10.40 -24.65 11.82
CA ASN A 125 -9.47 -25.77 11.87
C ASN A 125 -10.18 -27.11 11.68
N ASP A 126 -11.32 -27.28 12.34
CA ASP A 126 -12.06 -28.53 12.32
C ASP A 126 -12.71 -28.80 10.95
N SER A 127 -13.19 -27.76 10.25
CA SER A 127 -13.76 -27.93 8.91
C SER A 127 -12.72 -28.36 7.86
N GLN A 128 -11.51 -27.78 7.91
CA GLN A 128 -10.38 -28.23 7.08
C GLN A 128 -9.98 -29.66 7.42
N GLY A 129 -9.89 -29.98 8.72
CA GLY A 129 -9.63 -31.34 9.19
C GLY A 129 -10.69 -32.33 8.71
N ALA A 130 -11.98 -32.01 8.86
CA ALA A 130 -13.08 -32.88 8.48
C ALA A 130 -13.07 -33.21 6.98
N LEU A 131 -12.93 -32.21 6.11
CA LEU A 131 -12.91 -32.44 4.67
C LEU A 131 -11.64 -33.18 4.22
N THR A 132 -10.47 -32.83 4.76
CA THR A 132 -9.21 -33.55 4.48
C THR A 132 -9.36 -35.04 4.83
N GLN A 133 -9.85 -35.35 6.03
CA GLN A 133 -10.02 -36.72 6.51
C GLN A 133 -11.10 -37.46 5.71
N ALA A 134 -12.18 -36.79 5.32
CA ALA A 134 -13.23 -37.37 4.48
C ALA A 134 -12.72 -37.74 3.08
N ILE A 135 -11.94 -36.86 2.44
CA ILE A 135 -11.31 -37.13 1.14
C ILE A 135 -10.30 -38.29 1.27
N LEU A 136 -9.43 -38.25 2.29
CA LEU A 136 -8.45 -39.32 2.52
C LEU A 136 -9.13 -40.66 2.78
N TYR A 137 -10.22 -40.70 3.55
CA TYR A 137 -11.02 -41.91 3.70
C TYR A 137 -11.56 -42.40 2.36
N TYR A 138 -12.19 -41.53 1.58
CA TYR A 138 -12.79 -41.89 0.30
C TYR A 138 -11.77 -42.43 -0.71
N VAL A 139 -10.56 -41.85 -0.71
CA VAL A 139 -9.46 -42.23 -1.62
C VAL A 139 -8.71 -43.46 -1.13
N THR A 140 -8.48 -43.64 0.17
CA THR A 140 -7.62 -44.72 0.72
C THR A 140 -8.40 -45.93 1.25
N GLY A 141 -9.65 -45.73 1.69
CA GLY A 141 -10.46 -46.73 2.39
C GLY A 141 -10.13 -46.93 3.87
N ARG A 142 -9.21 -46.14 4.45
CA ARG A 142 -8.78 -46.33 5.84
C ARG A 142 -9.78 -45.78 6.86
N ASN A 143 -10.32 -46.67 7.69
CA ASN A 143 -11.35 -46.36 8.69
C ASN A 143 -10.94 -45.32 9.74
N GLU A 144 -9.65 -45.16 10.00
CA GLU A 144 -9.14 -44.16 10.95
C GLU A 144 -9.43 -42.73 10.47
N TYR A 145 -9.36 -42.48 9.15
CA TYR A 145 -9.72 -41.20 8.57
C TYR A 145 -11.23 -40.94 8.70
N ARG A 146 -12.07 -41.95 8.41
CA ARG A 146 -13.53 -41.86 8.62
C ARG A 146 -13.87 -41.57 10.08
N ARG A 147 -13.26 -42.29 11.02
CA ARG A 147 -13.43 -42.07 12.46
C ARG A 147 -13.18 -40.61 12.82
N ASN A 148 -12.07 -40.04 12.36
CA ASN A 148 -11.70 -38.67 12.72
C ASN A 148 -12.68 -37.64 12.12
N ALA A 149 -13.07 -37.81 10.86
CA ALA A 149 -14.10 -36.98 10.23
C ALA A 149 -15.43 -37.05 10.98
N MET A 150 -15.90 -38.27 11.30
CA MET A 150 -17.14 -38.49 12.06
C MET A 150 -17.08 -37.87 13.47
N ARG A 151 -15.95 -37.98 14.19
CA ARG A 151 -15.76 -37.33 15.49
C ARG A 151 -15.89 -35.82 15.41
N ILE A 152 -15.26 -35.20 14.41
CA ILE A 152 -15.36 -33.75 14.20
C ILE A 152 -16.83 -33.37 13.94
N LEU A 153 -17.46 -34.03 12.97
CA LEU A 153 -18.85 -33.76 12.60
C LEU A 153 -19.81 -33.91 13.79
N ARG A 154 -19.66 -34.98 14.58
CA ARG A 154 -20.51 -35.22 15.75
C ARG A 154 -20.24 -34.25 16.89
N THR A 155 -18.98 -33.85 17.15
CA THR A 155 -18.66 -32.78 18.11
C THR A 155 -19.40 -31.49 17.76
N TRP A 156 -19.38 -31.06 16.50
CA TRP A 156 -20.10 -29.86 16.06
C TRP A 156 -21.62 -30.04 15.98
N SER A 157 -22.11 -31.26 15.75
CA SER A 157 -23.54 -31.57 15.81
C SER A 157 -24.14 -31.47 17.22
N ASN A 158 -23.31 -31.44 18.28
CA ASN A 158 -23.73 -31.33 19.68
C ASN A 158 -23.53 -29.91 20.25
N MET A 159 -23.38 -28.89 19.40
CA MET A 159 -23.36 -27.48 19.81
C MET A 159 -24.67 -27.06 20.50
N ASN A 160 -24.63 -25.98 21.28
CA ASN A 160 -25.81 -25.39 21.90
C ASN A 160 -26.56 -24.50 20.88
N PRO A 161 -27.75 -24.87 20.40
CA PRO A 161 -28.49 -24.10 19.40
C PRO A 161 -28.92 -22.70 19.88
N ALA A 162 -29.03 -22.49 21.20
CA ALA A 162 -29.32 -21.18 21.79
C ALA A 162 -28.06 -20.33 22.04
N GLY A 163 -26.86 -20.89 21.80
CA GLY A 163 -25.58 -20.27 22.10
C GLY A 163 -24.98 -19.42 20.97
N TYR A 164 -25.75 -19.11 19.93
CA TYR A 164 -25.28 -18.37 18.75
C TYR A 164 -25.58 -16.88 18.91
N ALA A 165 -24.54 -16.04 18.83
CA ALA A 165 -24.68 -14.59 18.83
C ALA A 165 -23.75 -13.96 17.80
N TYR A 166 -24.20 -12.88 17.18
CA TYR A 166 -23.40 -12.15 16.21
C TYR A 166 -22.19 -11.48 16.89
N TYR A 167 -21.03 -11.56 16.27
CA TYR A 167 -19.78 -10.91 16.67
C TYR A 167 -19.16 -10.22 15.44
N PRO A 168 -18.22 -9.28 15.61
CA PRO A 168 -17.63 -8.57 14.48
C PRO A 168 -17.15 -9.54 13.38
N ASP A 169 -17.57 -9.28 12.14
CA ASP A 169 -17.21 -10.06 10.95
C ASP A 169 -17.60 -11.56 10.95
N ALA A 170 -18.55 -11.96 11.80
CA ALA A 170 -18.97 -13.37 11.89
C ALA A 170 -19.39 -14.00 10.54
N HIS A 171 -20.11 -13.25 9.70
CA HIS A 171 -20.63 -13.72 8.40
C HIS A 171 -19.54 -14.02 7.37
N ILE A 172 -18.42 -13.29 7.38
CA ILE A 172 -17.32 -13.53 6.43
C ILE A 172 -16.41 -14.70 6.86
N HIS A 173 -16.50 -15.13 8.11
CA HIS A 173 -15.60 -16.14 8.67
C HIS A 173 -16.25 -17.50 8.92
N THR A 174 -17.56 -17.63 8.66
CA THR A 174 -18.32 -18.84 9.04
C THR A 174 -18.93 -19.59 7.88
N GLY A 175 -19.14 -18.95 6.73
CA GLY A 175 -19.76 -19.57 5.55
C GLY A 175 -18.92 -20.70 4.95
N VAL A 176 -17.67 -20.41 4.57
CA VAL A 176 -16.76 -21.40 3.98
C VAL A 176 -16.40 -22.54 4.95
N PRO A 177 -16.16 -22.32 6.25
CA PRO A 177 -16.01 -23.42 7.20
C PRO A 177 -17.24 -24.32 7.29
N LEU A 178 -18.46 -23.77 7.29
CA LEU A 178 -19.67 -24.59 7.26
C LEU A 178 -19.74 -25.40 5.97
N TYR A 179 -19.46 -24.78 4.83
CA TYR A 179 -19.41 -25.44 3.52
C TYR A 179 -18.49 -26.68 3.51
N ARG A 180 -17.23 -26.53 3.96
CA ARG A 180 -16.29 -27.66 4.06
C ARG A 180 -16.76 -28.75 5.00
N MET A 181 -17.37 -28.37 6.13
CA MET A 181 -17.94 -29.31 7.09
C MET A 181 -19.07 -30.13 6.45
N LEU A 182 -19.94 -29.48 5.66
CA LEU A 182 -21.05 -30.15 5.00
C LEU A 182 -20.62 -31.01 3.80
N MET A 183 -19.57 -30.64 3.08
CA MET A 183 -18.95 -31.52 2.08
C MET A 183 -18.40 -32.80 2.73
N ALA A 184 -17.71 -32.67 3.87
CA ALA A 184 -17.25 -33.82 4.64
C ALA A 184 -18.44 -34.69 5.09
N ALA A 185 -19.51 -34.06 5.58
CA ALA A 185 -20.74 -34.74 5.96
C ALA A 185 -21.39 -35.49 4.79
N GLU A 186 -21.41 -34.93 3.58
CA GLU A 186 -21.93 -35.64 2.40
C GLU A 186 -21.11 -36.88 2.07
N ILE A 187 -19.78 -36.79 2.06
CA ILE A 187 -18.92 -37.98 1.84
C ILE A 187 -19.23 -39.05 2.89
N MET A 188 -19.37 -38.68 4.17
CA MET A 188 -19.69 -39.62 5.24
C MET A 188 -21.10 -40.21 5.12
N ARG A 189 -22.09 -39.38 4.75
CA ARG A 189 -23.50 -39.75 4.63
C ARG A 189 -23.76 -40.74 3.50
N TYR A 190 -23.05 -40.57 2.38
CA TYR A 190 -23.29 -41.36 1.17
C TYR A 190 -22.27 -42.47 0.93
N THR A 191 -21.25 -42.58 1.77
CA THR A 191 -20.31 -43.71 1.76
C THR A 191 -20.56 -44.58 3.00
N PRO A 192 -20.83 -45.89 2.87
CA PRO A 192 -21.08 -46.75 4.03
C PRO A 192 -19.89 -46.86 4.96
N GLY A 193 -20.14 -47.01 6.27
CA GLY A 193 -19.10 -47.33 7.25
C GLY A 193 -18.67 -48.80 7.15
N ASP A 194 -17.50 -49.12 7.72
CA ASP A 194 -17.13 -50.51 7.94
C ASP A 194 -17.81 -51.00 9.24
N PRO A 195 -18.76 -51.94 9.16
CA PRO A 195 -19.49 -52.42 10.32
C PRO A 195 -18.62 -53.24 11.28
N THR A 196 -17.43 -53.68 10.83
CA THR A 196 -16.48 -54.46 11.64
C THR A 196 -15.53 -53.60 12.46
N TYR A 197 -15.50 -52.29 12.22
CA TYR A 197 -14.59 -51.37 12.93
C TYR A 197 -15.13 -51.02 14.32
N THR A 198 -14.47 -51.51 15.37
CA THR A 198 -14.96 -51.43 16.76
C THR A 198 -14.46 -50.21 17.54
N ALA A 199 -13.44 -49.49 17.07
CA ALA A 199 -12.84 -48.39 17.82
C ALA A 199 -13.72 -47.12 17.89
N TYR A 200 -14.70 -46.99 17.00
CA TYR A 200 -15.66 -45.89 16.96
C TYR A 200 -16.80 -46.19 15.98
N PRO A 201 -18.08 -45.83 16.26
CA PRO A 201 -19.18 -46.05 15.34
C PRO A 201 -19.03 -45.24 14.04
N LEU A 202 -18.82 -45.93 12.92
CA LEU A 202 -18.56 -45.31 11.63
C LEU A 202 -19.82 -45.01 10.81
N GLU A 203 -20.95 -45.65 11.12
CA GLU A 203 -22.19 -45.43 10.38
C GLU A 203 -22.71 -44.01 10.52
N TRP A 204 -23.16 -43.44 9.41
CA TRP A 204 -23.90 -42.19 9.38
C TRP A 204 -25.38 -42.45 9.68
N THR A 205 -25.98 -41.69 10.58
CA THR A 205 -27.36 -41.91 11.01
C THR A 205 -28.30 -40.75 10.68
N ALA A 206 -29.60 -41.01 10.69
CA ALA A 206 -30.62 -39.95 10.62
C ALA A 206 -30.45 -38.93 11.76
N THR A 207 -30.06 -39.39 12.96
CA THR A 207 -29.75 -38.54 14.12
C THR A 207 -28.59 -37.59 13.85
N ASP A 208 -27.53 -38.06 13.18
CA ASP A 208 -26.38 -37.22 12.81
C ASP A 208 -26.83 -36.07 11.88
N THR A 209 -27.68 -36.39 10.91
CA THR A 209 -28.27 -35.41 9.98
C THR A 209 -29.13 -34.38 10.72
N GLN A 210 -30.04 -34.85 11.59
CA GLN A 210 -30.95 -33.99 12.34
C GLN A 210 -30.19 -33.06 13.31
N LYS A 211 -29.20 -33.59 14.03
CA LYS A 211 -28.38 -32.80 14.97
C LYS A 211 -27.55 -31.74 14.26
N LEU A 212 -26.90 -32.06 13.14
CA LEU A 212 -26.18 -31.05 12.36
C LEU A 212 -27.10 -29.94 11.89
N LYS A 213 -28.30 -30.29 11.42
CA LYS A 213 -29.31 -29.30 11.03
C LYS A 213 -29.68 -28.40 12.22
N ASP A 214 -30.14 -28.98 13.32
CA ASP A 214 -30.77 -28.23 14.41
C ASP A 214 -29.76 -27.47 15.28
N ASN A 215 -28.55 -28.00 15.46
CA ASN A 215 -27.56 -27.44 16.38
C ASN A 215 -26.44 -26.64 15.69
N LEU A 216 -26.29 -26.76 14.38
CA LEU A 216 -25.25 -26.04 13.61
C LEU A 216 -25.82 -25.24 12.44
N ILE A 217 -26.47 -25.89 11.48
CA ILE A 217 -26.88 -25.24 10.21
C ILE A 217 -27.93 -24.16 10.45
N ASP A 218 -29.05 -24.47 11.09
CA ASP A 218 -30.14 -23.50 11.28
C ASP A 218 -29.78 -22.36 12.25
N PRO A 219 -29.03 -22.59 13.35
CA PRO A 219 -28.52 -21.49 14.17
C PRO A 219 -27.54 -20.58 13.42
N MET A 220 -26.61 -21.12 12.62
CA MET A 220 -25.68 -20.31 11.82
C MET A 220 -26.41 -19.51 10.74
N GLU A 221 -27.39 -20.13 10.06
CA GLU A 221 -28.26 -19.44 9.11
C GLU A 221 -28.92 -18.21 9.74
N ARG A 222 -29.65 -18.43 10.84
CA ARG A 222 -30.41 -17.38 11.51
C ARG A 222 -29.54 -16.24 12.03
N THR A 223 -28.34 -16.56 12.51
CA THR A 223 -27.48 -15.56 13.19
C THR A 223 -26.50 -14.89 12.23
N PHE A 224 -25.93 -15.61 11.26
CA PHE A 224 -24.81 -15.12 10.45
C PHE A 224 -25.18 -14.85 8.99
N PHE A 225 -26.06 -15.65 8.38
CA PHE A 225 -26.23 -15.64 6.91
C PHE A 225 -27.54 -15.04 6.39
N ALA A 226 -28.56 -14.89 7.24
CA ALA A 226 -29.92 -14.53 6.82
C ALA A 226 -30.14 -13.08 6.32
N SER A 227 -29.07 -12.33 5.99
CA SER A 227 -29.16 -10.94 5.53
C SER A 227 -28.68 -10.80 4.09
N LYS A 228 -29.54 -10.25 3.23
CA LYS A 228 -29.23 -9.81 1.87
C LYS A 228 -28.61 -8.42 1.77
N GLU A 229 -28.44 -7.74 2.91
CA GLU A 229 -27.99 -6.34 3.01
C GLU A 229 -26.54 -6.29 3.52
N ARG A 230 -25.68 -7.14 2.94
CA ARG A 230 -24.26 -7.23 3.31
C ARG A 230 -23.41 -6.52 2.28
N PHE A 231 -22.34 -5.90 2.77
CA PHE A 231 -21.44 -5.11 1.95
C PHE A 231 -20.65 -5.98 0.98
N MET A 232 -20.98 -5.90 -0.32
CA MET A 232 -20.19 -6.40 -1.45
C MET A 232 -19.61 -7.80 -1.22
N ASN A 233 -18.30 -7.96 -1.08
CA ASN A 233 -17.71 -9.29 -0.89
C ASN A 233 -18.23 -10.01 0.36
N GLN A 234 -18.63 -9.28 1.40
CA GLN A 234 -19.22 -9.82 2.60
C GLN A 234 -20.57 -10.49 2.36
N HIS A 235 -21.33 -10.01 1.36
CA HIS A 235 -22.53 -10.69 0.88
C HIS A 235 -22.16 -12.06 0.32
N VAL A 236 -21.19 -12.10 -0.59
CA VAL A 236 -20.73 -13.34 -1.24
C VAL A 236 -20.34 -14.41 -0.21
N TYR A 237 -19.55 -14.08 0.82
CA TYR A 237 -19.20 -15.04 1.88
C TYR A 237 -20.41 -15.61 2.62
N SER A 238 -21.40 -14.77 2.93
CA SER A 238 -22.59 -15.20 3.66
C SER A 238 -23.45 -16.19 2.84
N LEU A 239 -23.47 -16.02 1.52
CA LEU A 239 -24.20 -16.90 0.61
C LEU A 239 -23.60 -18.31 0.56
N VAL A 240 -22.28 -18.47 0.76
CA VAL A 240 -21.64 -19.79 0.77
C VAL A 240 -22.23 -20.69 1.86
N GLY A 241 -22.30 -20.19 3.09
CA GLY A 241 -22.87 -20.93 4.22
C GLY A 241 -24.36 -21.21 4.04
N ARG A 242 -25.11 -20.18 3.60
CA ARG A 242 -26.55 -20.29 3.33
C ARG A 242 -26.87 -21.34 2.28
N MET A 243 -26.17 -21.30 1.14
CA MET A 243 -26.37 -22.25 0.04
C MET A 243 -25.96 -23.65 0.45
N ALA A 244 -24.85 -23.79 1.17
CA ALA A 244 -24.39 -25.10 1.64
C ALA A 244 -25.39 -25.75 2.61
N GLY A 245 -25.88 -24.97 3.57
CA GLY A 245 -26.93 -25.40 4.49
C GLY A 245 -28.23 -25.76 3.77
N ALA A 246 -28.64 -24.97 2.79
CA ALA A 246 -29.85 -25.22 2.00
C ALA A 246 -29.77 -26.54 1.22
N ILE A 247 -28.65 -26.79 0.53
CA ILE A 247 -28.44 -28.05 -0.19
C ILE A 247 -28.47 -29.23 0.79
N PHE A 248 -27.61 -29.23 1.82
CA PHE A 248 -27.49 -30.36 2.76
C PHE A 248 -28.81 -30.77 3.43
N THR A 249 -29.65 -29.78 3.74
CA THR A 249 -30.94 -29.96 4.43
C THR A 249 -32.12 -30.17 3.48
N ASP A 250 -31.87 -30.30 2.18
CA ASP A 250 -32.89 -30.45 1.12
C ASP A 250 -33.93 -29.31 1.16
N ASN A 251 -33.47 -28.07 1.39
CA ASN A 251 -34.30 -26.87 1.48
C ASN A 251 -34.27 -26.08 0.16
N LYS A 252 -35.09 -26.51 -0.81
CA LYS A 252 -35.16 -25.90 -2.14
C LYS A 252 -35.54 -24.42 -2.13
N ALA A 253 -36.45 -23.99 -1.26
CA ALA A 253 -36.87 -22.59 -1.22
C ALA A 253 -35.72 -21.66 -0.80
N ARG A 254 -34.96 -22.04 0.23
CA ARG A 254 -33.75 -21.29 0.65
C ARG A 254 -32.69 -21.32 -0.44
N TYR A 255 -32.50 -22.46 -1.10
CA TYR A 255 -31.55 -22.60 -2.20
C TYR A 255 -31.90 -21.64 -3.35
N ASP A 256 -33.15 -21.63 -3.82
CA ASP A 256 -33.58 -20.81 -4.96
C ASP A 256 -33.47 -19.32 -4.67
N GLU A 257 -33.85 -18.89 -3.47
CA GLU A 257 -33.67 -17.50 -3.03
C GLU A 257 -32.18 -17.13 -2.95
N THR A 258 -31.31 -18.05 -2.49
CA THR A 258 -29.87 -17.81 -2.41
C THR A 258 -29.24 -17.70 -3.82
N VAL A 259 -29.74 -18.43 -4.81
CA VAL A 259 -29.33 -18.30 -6.21
C VAL A 259 -29.73 -16.93 -6.78
N GLU A 260 -30.93 -16.43 -6.46
CA GLU A 260 -31.35 -15.07 -6.85
C GLU A 260 -30.49 -14.00 -6.15
N TRP A 261 -30.20 -14.16 -4.84
CA TRP A 261 -29.34 -13.22 -4.11
C TRP A 261 -27.90 -13.23 -4.63
N MET A 262 -27.41 -14.37 -5.12
CA MET A 262 -26.08 -14.45 -5.75
C MET A 262 -26.05 -13.75 -7.11
N THR A 263 -27.12 -13.82 -7.90
CA THR A 263 -27.15 -13.31 -9.28
C THR A 263 -27.47 -11.82 -9.35
N ILE A 264 -28.59 -11.39 -8.74
CA ILE A 264 -29.08 -10.00 -8.80
C ILE A 264 -29.33 -9.40 -7.42
N ASN A 265 -29.97 -10.15 -6.51
CA ASN A 265 -30.47 -9.63 -5.25
C ASN A 265 -31.34 -8.37 -5.47
N ALA A 266 -32.31 -8.48 -6.37
CA ALA A 266 -33.09 -7.35 -6.87
C ALA A 266 -33.90 -6.66 -5.77
N SER A 267 -34.22 -7.41 -4.71
CA SER A 267 -35.01 -6.92 -3.58
C SER A 267 -34.19 -6.22 -2.49
N SER A 268 -32.87 -6.11 -2.62
CA SER A 268 -32.04 -5.38 -1.64
C SER A 268 -32.39 -3.89 -1.64
N ALA A 269 -32.51 -3.33 -0.43
CA ALA A 269 -32.74 -1.89 -0.24
C ALA A 269 -31.46 -1.06 -0.43
N ARG A 270 -30.30 -1.71 -0.58
CA ARG A 270 -28.96 -1.12 -0.58
C ARG A 270 -28.15 -1.58 -1.80
N GLN A 271 -28.63 -1.22 -2.99
CA GLN A 271 -27.97 -1.56 -4.25
C GLN A 271 -26.54 -0.99 -4.36
N ASP A 272 -26.24 0.08 -3.62
CA ASP A 272 -24.91 0.70 -3.53
C ASP A 272 -23.83 -0.22 -2.92
N ILE A 273 -24.23 -1.21 -2.14
CA ILE A 273 -23.34 -2.17 -1.49
C ILE A 273 -23.68 -3.63 -1.86
N ASN A 274 -24.53 -3.85 -2.86
CA ASN A 274 -25.01 -5.18 -3.21
C ASN A 274 -23.90 -6.05 -3.82
N GLY A 275 -23.60 -7.18 -3.18
CA GLY A 275 -22.55 -8.11 -3.64
C GLY A 275 -22.99 -9.17 -4.65
N ALA A 276 -24.22 -9.09 -5.19
CA ALA A 276 -24.66 -9.99 -6.25
C ALA A 276 -23.89 -9.75 -7.55
N ILE A 277 -23.86 -10.73 -8.46
CA ILE A 277 -23.04 -10.71 -9.68
C ILE A 277 -23.22 -9.42 -10.51
N LEU A 278 -24.46 -8.99 -10.80
CA LEU A 278 -24.66 -7.82 -11.67
C LEU A 278 -24.27 -6.49 -11.01
N PRO A 279 -24.67 -6.18 -9.76
CA PRO A 279 -24.29 -4.92 -9.12
C PRO A 279 -22.82 -4.86 -8.71
N LEU A 280 -22.24 -5.99 -8.28
CA LEU A 280 -20.82 -6.09 -7.91
C LEU A 280 -19.89 -5.96 -9.12
N ILE A 281 -20.35 -6.47 -10.27
CA ILE A 281 -19.61 -6.44 -11.53
C ILE A 281 -20.46 -5.73 -12.58
N PRO A 282 -20.56 -4.38 -12.55
CA PRO A 282 -21.33 -3.69 -13.57
C PRO A 282 -20.62 -3.70 -14.92
N LEU A 283 -21.44 -3.67 -15.97
CA LEU A 283 -21.01 -3.24 -17.29
C LEU A 283 -21.15 -1.71 -17.35
N ILE A 284 -20.04 -1.03 -17.56
CA ILE A 284 -20.00 0.41 -17.77
C ILE A 284 -20.10 0.65 -19.28
N GLU A 285 -21.28 1.07 -19.72
CA GLU A 285 -21.55 1.35 -21.12
C GLU A 285 -20.77 2.57 -21.63
N THR A 286 -20.62 2.66 -22.95
CA THR A 286 -19.87 3.76 -23.60
C THR A 286 -20.51 5.12 -23.36
N ASP A 287 -21.84 5.17 -23.27
CA ASP A 287 -22.63 6.38 -23.05
C ASP A 287 -22.86 6.71 -21.57
N ASN A 288 -22.34 5.89 -20.66
CA ASN A 288 -22.38 6.18 -19.23
C ASN A 288 -21.54 7.45 -18.94
N PRO A 289 -22.08 8.47 -18.26
CA PRO A 289 -21.35 9.74 -18.01
C PRO A 289 -20.09 9.58 -17.15
N LEU A 290 -19.95 8.45 -16.45
CA LEU A 290 -18.78 8.11 -15.64
C LEU A 290 -17.71 7.38 -16.45
N ASN A 291 -18.01 6.94 -17.67
CA ASN A 291 -17.06 6.31 -18.58
C ASN A 291 -16.14 7.35 -19.21
N LYS A 292 -14.83 7.23 -18.95
CA LYS A 292 -13.81 8.16 -19.45
C LYS A 292 -12.96 7.60 -20.60
N VAL A 293 -13.21 6.36 -21.03
CA VAL A 293 -12.33 5.62 -21.98
C VAL A 293 -12.94 5.40 -23.37
N GLY A 294 -14.24 5.72 -23.56
CA GLY A 294 -14.87 5.73 -24.89
C GLY A 294 -15.21 4.36 -25.47
N TYR A 295 -15.18 3.30 -24.66
CA TYR A 295 -15.61 1.94 -24.99
C TYR A 295 -16.21 1.26 -23.74
N PRO A 296 -17.05 0.21 -23.87
CA PRO A 296 -17.67 -0.41 -22.71
C PRO A 296 -16.66 -1.31 -21.98
N PHE A 297 -16.76 -1.37 -20.65
CA PHE A 297 -15.87 -2.21 -19.85
C PHE A 297 -16.56 -2.74 -18.59
N TYR A 298 -15.98 -3.79 -18.01
CA TYR A 298 -16.42 -4.37 -16.74
C TYR A 298 -15.43 -3.98 -15.64
N GLN A 299 -15.91 -3.94 -14.40
CA GLN A 299 -15.07 -3.73 -13.23
C GLN A 299 -15.64 -4.50 -12.04
N ILE A 300 -14.81 -4.83 -11.05
CA ILE A 300 -15.29 -5.30 -9.75
C ILE A 300 -15.30 -4.10 -8.81
N GLN A 301 -16.45 -3.77 -8.22
CA GLN A 301 -16.62 -2.57 -7.38
C GLN A 301 -15.63 -2.50 -6.20
N GLU A 302 -15.33 -3.63 -5.58
CA GLU A 302 -14.39 -3.74 -4.47
C GLU A 302 -12.95 -3.36 -4.81
N MET A 303 -12.58 -3.30 -6.10
CA MET A 303 -11.24 -2.88 -6.53
C MET A 303 -10.91 -1.43 -6.16
N ALA A 304 -11.90 -0.59 -5.85
CA ALA A 304 -11.63 0.74 -5.31
C ALA A 304 -11.35 0.75 -3.80
N ARG A 305 -11.64 -0.34 -3.07
CA ARG A 305 -11.20 -0.50 -1.67
C ARG A 305 -9.80 -1.08 -1.61
N ASP A 306 -9.61 -2.29 -2.13
CA ASP A 306 -8.31 -2.95 -2.28
C ASP A 306 -8.42 -4.24 -3.11
N GLN A 307 -7.29 -4.70 -3.64
CA GLN A 307 -7.28 -5.87 -4.52
C GLN A 307 -7.43 -7.20 -3.77
N ALA A 308 -7.23 -7.23 -2.45
CA ALA A 308 -7.48 -8.46 -1.67
C ALA A 308 -8.97 -8.79 -1.71
N HIS A 309 -9.83 -7.83 -1.41
CA HIS A 309 -11.27 -8.05 -1.41
C HIS A 309 -11.84 -8.20 -2.83
N GLY A 310 -11.28 -7.52 -3.84
CA GLY A 310 -11.60 -7.79 -5.25
C GLY A 310 -11.27 -9.23 -5.65
N GLY A 311 -10.15 -9.78 -5.16
CA GLY A 311 -9.78 -11.19 -5.33
C GLY A 311 -10.74 -12.13 -4.60
N ASP A 312 -11.11 -11.82 -3.35
CA ASP A 312 -12.11 -12.58 -2.58
C ASP A 312 -13.45 -12.70 -3.35
N ASN A 313 -13.84 -11.67 -4.12
CA ASN A 313 -15.02 -11.76 -4.99
C ASN A 313 -14.86 -12.81 -6.07
N VAL A 314 -13.72 -12.83 -6.75
CA VAL A 314 -13.42 -13.82 -7.80
C VAL A 314 -13.48 -15.23 -7.21
N ASP A 315 -12.79 -15.48 -6.10
CA ASP A 315 -12.70 -16.81 -5.49
C ASP A 315 -14.06 -17.34 -5.01
N ASN A 316 -14.79 -16.53 -4.23
CA ASN A 316 -16.02 -16.98 -3.60
C ASN A 316 -17.20 -17.03 -4.58
N LEU A 317 -17.26 -16.14 -5.59
CA LEU A 317 -18.24 -16.30 -6.67
C LEU A 317 -17.93 -17.57 -7.47
N THR A 318 -16.67 -17.82 -7.81
CA THR A 318 -16.28 -19.05 -8.54
C THR A 318 -16.74 -20.31 -7.80
N GLY A 319 -16.51 -20.38 -6.49
CA GLY A 319 -16.98 -21.51 -5.67
C GLY A 319 -18.51 -21.63 -5.59
N LEU A 320 -19.24 -20.52 -5.50
CA LEU A 320 -20.72 -20.53 -5.55
C LEU A 320 -21.25 -21.00 -6.91
N LEU A 321 -20.66 -20.55 -8.02
CA LEU A 321 -21.01 -21.02 -9.37
C LEU A 321 -20.82 -22.54 -9.49
N ARG A 322 -19.74 -23.08 -8.93
CA ARG A 322 -19.50 -24.53 -8.86
C ARG A 322 -20.58 -25.25 -8.07
N MET A 323 -21.01 -24.72 -6.92
CA MET A 323 -22.11 -25.31 -6.12
C MET A 323 -23.44 -25.36 -6.89
N VAL A 324 -23.79 -24.27 -7.58
CA VAL A 324 -25.03 -24.21 -8.38
C VAL A 324 -24.95 -25.16 -9.58
N THR A 325 -23.79 -25.22 -10.23
CA THR A 325 -23.54 -26.10 -11.38
C THR A 325 -23.58 -27.58 -10.98
N ALA A 326 -23.07 -27.95 -9.80
CA ALA A 326 -23.14 -29.32 -9.29
C ALA A 326 -24.59 -29.82 -9.12
N GLN A 327 -25.55 -28.92 -8.87
CA GLN A 327 -26.98 -29.25 -8.84
C GLN A 327 -27.57 -29.39 -10.26
N GLY A 328 -26.92 -28.85 -11.29
CA GLY A 328 -27.42 -28.75 -12.65
C GLY A 328 -28.44 -27.63 -12.83
N THR A 329 -28.44 -26.65 -11.92
CA THR A 329 -29.36 -25.52 -11.94
C THR A 329 -28.96 -24.52 -13.02
N ARG A 330 -29.93 -24.14 -13.86
CA ARG A 330 -29.84 -23.02 -14.80
C ARG A 330 -30.62 -21.84 -14.25
N VAL A 331 -30.30 -20.64 -14.72
CA VAL A 331 -30.96 -19.40 -14.29
C VAL A 331 -31.56 -18.66 -15.48
N ASP A 332 -32.64 -17.94 -15.23
CA ASP A 332 -33.17 -16.98 -16.20
C ASP A 332 -32.11 -15.86 -16.44
N PRO A 333 -31.80 -15.52 -17.70
CA PRO A 333 -30.69 -14.63 -18.01
C PRO A 333 -30.92 -13.17 -17.58
N TYR A 334 -32.15 -12.77 -17.24
CA TYR A 334 -32.51 -11.40 -16.89
C TYR A 334 -32.84 -11.21 -15.42
N THR A 335 -33.47 -12.19 -14.81
CA THR A 335 -33.96 -12.15 -13.42
C THR A 335 -33.06 -12.94 -12.47
N GLY A 336 -32.19 -13.82 -12.99
CA GLY A 336 -31.24 -14.58 -12.17
C GLY A 336 -31.87 -15.68 -11.31
N VAL A 337 -33.20 -15.84 -11.37
CA VAL A 337 -33.91 -16.90 -10.65
C VAL A 337 -33.65 -18.26 -11.31
N PRO A 338 -33.61 -19.37 -10.53
CA PRO A 338 -33.58 -20.71 -11.10
C PRO A 338 -34.69 -20.92 -12.13
N SER A 339 -34.33 -21.39 -13.32
CA SER A 339 -35.26 -21.56 -14.44
C SER A 339 -34.99 -22.85 -15.21
N THR A 340 -36.07 -23.39 -15.78
CA THR A 340 -36.05 -24.53 -16.73
C THR A 340 -36.51 -24.11 -18.13
N SER A 341 -36.72 -22.82 -18.36
CA SER A 341 -37.08 -22.28 -19.67
C SER A 341 -35.99 -22.59 -20.71
N GLY A 342 -36.38 -22.65 -21.99
CA GLY A 342 -35.45 -22.99 -23.08
C GLY A 342 -34.31 -21.98 -23.26
N ASP A 343 -34.50 -20.75 -22.79
CA ASP A 343 -33.52 -19.65 -22.79
C ASP A 343 -32.74 -19.51 -21.47
N ALA A 344 -33.04 -20.32 -20.45
CA ALA A 344 -32.26 -20.35 -19.21
C ALA A 344 -30.79 -20.67 -19.52
N VAL A 345 -29.85 -20.03 -18.83
CA VAL A 345 -28.40 -20.17 -19.06
C VAL A 345 -27.72 -20.89 -17.90
N SER A 346 -26.51 -21.42 -18.13
CA SER A 346 -25.64 -21.82 -17.02
C SER A 346 -25.34 -20.59 -16.16
N VAL A 347 -25.12 -20.81 -14.87
CA VAL A 347 -24.82 -19.71 -13.95
C VAL A 347 -23.51 -18.99 -14.30
N TYR A 348 -22.56 -19.68 -14.94
CA TYR A 348 -21.35 -19.07 -15.51
C TYR A 348 -21.69 -18.07 -16.63
N LYS A 349 -22.63 -18.40 -17.52
CA LYS A 349 -23.03 -17.54 -18.65
C LYS A 349 -23.97 -16.39 -18.25
N PHE A 350 -24.45 -16.35 -17.01
CA PHE A 350 -25.35 -15.32 -16.52
C PHE A 350 -24.76 -13.90 -16.69
N GLY A 351 -25.61 -12.95 -17.08
CA GLY A 351 -25.21 -11.55 -17.32
C GLY A 351 -24.20 -11.37 -18.46
N GLY A 352 -24.08 -12.35 -19.37
CA GLY A 352 -23.15 -12.34 -20.49
C GLY A 352 -21.71 -12.71 -20.08
N ASN A 353 -21.53 -13.85 -19.42
CA ASN A 353 -20.26 -14.27 -18.81
C ASN A 353 -19.76 -13.29 -17.74
N ARG A 354 -20.66 -12.76 -16.91
CA ARG A 354 -20.34 -11.58 -16.08
C ARG A 354 -19.15 -11.80 -15.14
N VAL A 355 -19.07 -12.98 -14.52
CA VAL A 355 -17.97 -13.33 -13.62
C VAL A 355 -16.65 -13.48 -14.38
N LEU A 356 -16.66 -14.05 -15.60
CA LEU A 356 -15.47 -14.09 -16.46
C LEU A 356 -14.94 -12.69 -16.76
N MET A 357 -15.84 -11.78 -17.15
CA MET A 357 -15.46 -10.43 -17.55
C MET A 357 -14.99 -9.58 -16.36
N GLY A 358 -15.59 -9.75 -15.19
CA GLY A 358 -15.11 -9.13 -13.94
C GLY A 358 -13.73 -9.65 -13.54
N ALA A 359 -13.52 -10.96 -13.60
CA ALA A 359 -12.21 -11.57 -13.31
C ALA A 359 -11.15 -11.17 -14.35
N ASN A 360 -11.53 -10.95 -15.61
CA ASN A 360 -10.66 -10.39 -16.65
C ASN A 360 -10.24 -8.94 -16.34
N ALA A 361 -11.17 -8.10 -15.92
CA ALA A 361 -10.86 -6.72 -15.51
C ALA A 361 -9.95 -6.68 -14.27
N TYR A 362 -10.21 -7.57 -13.30
CA TYR A 362 -9.34 -7.75 -12.15
C TYR A 362 -7.92 -8.19 -12.57
N ALA A 363 -7.82 -9.22 -13.42
CA ALA A 363 -6.55 -9.71 -13.94
C ALA A 363 -5.79 -8.63 -14.72
N GLN A 364 -6.47 -7.81 -15.53
CA GLN A 364 -5.86 -6.69 -16.26
C GLN A 364 -5.09 -5.76 -15.31
N PHE A 365 -5.77 -5.30 -14.25
CA PHE A 365 -5.15 -4.39 -13.27
C PHE A 365 -4.01 -5.06 -12.49
N MET A 366 -4.23 -6.31 -12.09
CA MET A 366 -3.30 -7.07 -11.26
C MET A 366 -2.03 -7.49 -12.00
N LEU A 367 -2.10 -7.79 -13.30
CA LEU A 367 -0.95 -8.05 -14.15
C LEU A 367 -0.06 -6.80 -14.32
N GLY A 368 -0.62 -5.60 -14.17
CA GLY A 368 0.10 -4.33 -14.28
C GLY A 368 -0.33 -3.45 -15.45
N TYR A 369 -1.37 -3.82 -16.20
CA TYR A 369 -1.94 -2.91 -17.19
C TYR A 369 -2.70 -1.78 -16.51
N ASN A 370 -2.82 -0.65 -17.21
CA ASN A 370 -3.86 0.32 -16.90
C ASN A 370 -5.21 -0.32 -17.21
N ALA A 371 -6.11 -0.35 -16.23
CA ALA A 371 -7.47 -0.84 -16.41
C ALA A 371 -8.44 0.36 -16.40
N PRO A 372 -9.49 0.33 -17.24
CA PRO A 372 -10.52 1.36 -17.21
C PRO A 372 -11.28 1.30 -15.88
N TRP A 373 -11.72 2.46 -15.41
CA TRP A 373 -12.46 2.58 -14.16
C TRP A 373 -13.51 3.68 -14.26
N ALA A 374 -14.71 3.39 -13.76
CA ALA A 374 -15.75 4.36 -13.51
C ALA A 374 -16.20 4.24 -12.06
N ASP A 375 -16.11 5.33 -11.31
CA ASP A 375 -16.63 5.34 -9.96
C ASP A 375 -18.15 5.50 -9.98
N THR A 376 -18.85 4.36 -9.88
CA THR A 376 -20.31 4.27 -9.95
C THR A 376 -21.05 4.92 -8.79
N THR A 377 -20.34 5.47 -7.80
CA THR A 377 -20.93 6.28 -6.74
C THR A 377 -21.20 7.75 -7.15
N GLY A 378 -20.76 8.16 -8.35
CA GLY A 378 -20.74 9.57 -8.78
C GLY A 378 -19.43 10.30 -8.46
N GLY A 379 -18.55 9.58 -7.76
CA GLY A 379 -17.10 9.52 -7.74
C GLY A 379 -16.12 10.56 -8.23
N THR A 380 -15.03 10.69 -7.47
CA THR A 380 -13.68 10.81 -8.07
C THR A 380 -12.72 9.69 -7.66
N SER A 381 -13.24 8.53 -7.20
CA SER A 381 -12.39 7.44 -6.70
C SER A 381 -11.67 6.78 -7.86
N THR A 382 -10.57 6.13 -7.53
CA THR A 382 -9.76 5.33 -8.45
C THR A 382 -9.60 3.92 -7.91
N MET A 383 -9.11 3.00 -8.73
CA MET A 383 -8.77 1.67 -8.25
C MET A 383 -7.65 1.74 -7.22
N SER A 384 -7.85 1.09 -6.08
CA SER A 384 -6.88 1.00 -5.01
C SER A 384 -5.66 0.21 -5.46
N GLN A 385 -4.47 0.79 -5.28
CA GLN A 385 -3.21 0.10 -5.59
C GLN A 385 -2.80 -0.94 -4.54
N ALA A 386 -3.53 -1.03 -3.41
CA ALA A 386 -3.22 -1.97 -2.34
C ALA A 386 -3.30 -3.41 -2.85
N TYR A 387 -2.23 -4.18 -2.61
CA TYR A 387 -2.06 -5.57 -3.07
C TYR A 387 -1.97 -5.77 -4.59
N ARG A 388 -1.84 -4.71 -5.41
CA ARG A 388 -1.62 -4.85 -6.86
C ARG A 388 -0.42 -5.77 -7.14
N GLY A 389 -0.59 -6.68 -8.09
CA GLY A 389 0.40 -7.71 -8.45
C GLY A 389 0.29 -9.02 -7.67
N ARG A 390 -0.51 -9.11 -6.61
CA ARG A 390 -0.64 -10.31 -5.79
C ARG A 390 -1.61 -11.34 -6.39
N LEU A 391 -1.26 -11.91 -7.55
CA LEU A 391 -2.09 -12.87 -8.27
C LEU A 391 -2.05 -14.28 -7.65
N TYR A 392 -0.95 -14.64 -6.98
CA TYR A 392 -0.78 -15.96 -6.37
C TYR A 392 -1.81 -16.30 -5.27
N GLU A 393 -2.52 -15.31 -4.72
CA GLU A 393 -3.57 -15.52 -3.70
C GLU A 393 -4.98 -15.71 -4.27
N VAL A 394 -5.21 -15.50 -5.57
CA VAL A 394 -6.55 -15.55 -6.19
C VAL A 394 -6.73 -16.83 -6.98
N GLY A 395 -7.22 -17.87 -6.29
CA GLY A 395 -7.35 -19.23 -6.80
C GLY A 395 -8.43 -19.43 -7.86
N GLY A 396 -9.41 -18.53 -7.90
CA GLY A 396 -10.54 -18.57 -8.81
C GLY A 396 -10.15 -18.25 -10.26
N ILE A 397 -9.08 -17.49 -10.51
CA ILE A 397 -8.61 -17.19 -11.88
C ILE A 397 -8.36 -18.47 -12.69
N PRO A 398 -7.49 -19.38 -12.24
CA PRO A 398 -7.21 -20.56 -13.03
C PRO A 398 -8.38 -21.54 -13.08
N GLU A 399 -9.21 -21.61 -12.04
CA GLU A 399 -10.46 -22.39 -12.08
C GLU A 399 -11.42 -21.86 -13.16
N LEU A 400 -11.70 -20.55 -13.17
CA LEU A 400 -12.58 -19.93 -14.15
C LEU A 400 -12.07 -20.14 -15.57
N TYR A 401 -10.77 -19.94 -15.83
CA TYR A 401 -10.20 -20.19 -17.16
C TYR A 401 -10.53 -21.61 -17.63
N ASN A 402 -10.24 -22.61 -16.78
CA ASN A 402 -10.44 -24.01 -17.09
C ASN A 402 -11.92 -24.35 -17.34
N VAL A 403 -12.83 -23.92 -16.47
CA VAL A 403 -14.27 -24.21 -16.60
C VAL A 403 -14.85 -23.51 -17.84
N TYR A 404 -14.56 -22.23 -18.06
CA TYR A 404 -15.08 -21.52 -19.23
C TYR A 404 -14.57 -22.12 -20.54
N LYS A 405 -13.29 -22.49 -20.60
CA LYS A 405 -12.66 -23.08 -21.79
C LYS A 405 -13.19 -24.47 -22.09
N TYR A 406 -13.15 -25.37 -21.10
CA TYR A 406 -13.38 -26.80 -21.33
C TYR A 406 -14.81 -27.26 -21.12
N GLU A 407 -15.60 -26.56 -20.30
CA GLU A 407 -16.96 -26.98 -19.94
C GLU A 407 -18.04 -26.06 -20.53
N GLU A 408 -17.80 -24.74 -20.55
CA GLU A 408 -18.75 -23.77 -21.12
C GLU A 408 -18.52 -23.48 -22.61
N GLY A 409 -17.40 -23.93 -23.19
CA GLY A 409 -17.07 -23.77 -24.61
C GLY A 409 -16.80 -22.33 -25.03
N VAL A 410 -16.27 -21.51 -24.13
CA VAL A 410 -15.85 -20.13 -24.41
C VAL A 410 -14.41 -20.11 -24.90
N ASP A 411 -14.13 -19.38 -25.98
CA ASP A 411 -12.77 -19.04 -26.37
C ASP A 411 -12.23 -17.95 -25.43
N VAL A 412 -11.75 -18.37 -24.26
CA VAL A 412 -11.29 -17.48 -23.19
C VAL A 412 -10.12 -16.61 -23.64
N ASP A 413 -9.24 -17.16 -24.49
CA ASP A 413 -8.04 -16.46 -24.97
C ASP A 413 -8.44 -15.21 -25.80
N THR A 414 -9.56 -15.27 -26.52
CA THR A 414 -10.13 -14.13 -27.26
C THR A 414 -11.05 -13.26 -26.40
N VAL A 415 -11.93 -13.86 -25.60
CA VAL A 415 -12.99 -13.14 -24.86
C VAL A 415 -12.45 -12.43 -23.62
N ALA A 416 -11.48 -13.04 -22.94
CA ALA A 416 -10.93 -12.60 -21.66
C ALA A 416 -9.40 -12.75 -21.64
N PRO A 417 -8.67 -12.01 -22.51
CA PRO A 417 -7.25 -12.20 -22.73
C PRO A 417 -6.38 -11.93 -21.50
N TYR A 418 -6.79 -11.00 -20.61
CA TYR A 418 -6.02 -10.73 -19.39
C TYR A 418 -6.18 -11.86 -18.37
N LEU A 419 -7.36 -12.45 -18.28
CA LEU A 419 -7.57 -13.66 -17.47
C LEU A 419 -6.77 -14.85 -18.03
N ALA A 420 -6.71 -14.99 -19.35
CA ALA A 420 -5.87 -16.00 -20.02
C ALA A 420 -4.37 -15.82 -19.71
N THR A 421 -3.86 -14.59 -19.77
CA THR A 421 -2.48 -14.28 -19.36
C THR A 421 -2.26 -14.58 -17.87
N ALA A 422 -3.19 -14.20 -16.99
CA ALA A 422 -3.07 -14.49 -15.57
C ALA A 422 -3.11 -16.01 -15.28
N TYR A 423 -3.90 -16.79 -16.04
CA TYR A 423 -3.87 -18.25 -15.99
C TYR A 423 -2.52 -18.82 -16.44
N ALA A 424 -1.95 -18.34 -17.56
CA ALA A 424 -0.63 -18.77 -18.01
C ALA A 424 0.47 -18.45 -16.98
N HIS A 425 0.28 -17.38 -16.20
CA HIS A 425 1.15 -16.98 -15.10
C HIS A 425 0.85 -17.69 -13.77
N ALA A 426 -0.21 -18.49 -13.68
CA ALA A 426 -0.60 -19.16 -12.45
C ALA A 426 0.41 -20.24 -12.04
N ASN A 427 0.51 -20.48 -10.73
CA ASN A 427 1.40 -21.51 -10.20
C ASN A 427 0.82 -22.92 -10.37
N ASP A 428 -0.49 -23.05 -10.61
CA ASP A 428 -1.16 -24.33 -10.78
C ASP A 428 -2.54 -24.15 -11.46
N PHE A 429 -3.21 -25.26 -11.81
CA PHE A 429 -4.53 -25.24 -12.46
C PHE A 429 -5.67 -24.80 -11.55
N VAL A 430 -5.51 -25.02 -10.24
CA VAL A 430 -6.35 -24.55 -9.13
C VAL A 430 -5.50 -24.51 -7.86
N THR A 431 -5.97 -23.82 -6.82
CA THR A 431 -5.27 -23.74 -5.54
C THR A 431 -5.02 -25.10 -4.91
N ARG A 432 -3.79 -25.34 -4.42
CA ARG A 432 -3.45 -26.58 -3.69
C ARG A 432 -3.98 -26.58 -2.26
N TRP A 433 -4.47 -27.74 -1.83
CA TRP A 433 -4.90 -28.00 -0.45
C TRP A 433 -3.69 -28.28 0.48
N GLY A 434 -3.13 -27.24 1.12
CA GLY A 434 -1.90 -27.34 1.95
C GLY A 434 -1.69 -26.21 2.97
N ASN A 435 -0.46 -26.00 3.46
CA ASN A 435 -0.14 -24.86 4.35
C ASN A 435 -0.38 -23.48 3.70
N ALA A 436 -0.47 -23.45 2.37
CA ALA A 436 -0.85 -22.30 1.55
C ALA A 436 -2.34 -22.31 1.16
N THR A 437 -3.19 -23.13 1.81
CA THR A 437 -4.66 -23.04 1.64
C THR A 437 -5.07 -21.59 1.87
N PRO A 438 -5.94 -21.00 1.01
CA PRO A 438 -6.33 -19.59 1.10
C PRO A 438 -6.71 -19.24 2.54
N ASN A 439 -6.52 -17.98 2.94
CA ASN A 439 -7.00 -17.45 4.22
C ASN A 439 -8.37 -18.07 4.47
N ASN A 440 -8.53 -18.90 5.50
CA ASN A 440 -9.50 -20.00 5.40
C ASN A 440 -11.01 -19.61 5.39
N LYS A 441 -11.28 -18.32 5.22
CA LYS A 441 -12.51 -17.72 4.72
C LYS A 441 -12.80 -17.95 3.23
N ASP A 442 -11.81 -18.20 2.34
CA ASP A 442 -12.02 -18.28 0.88
C ASP A 442 -12.18 -19.72 0.33
N MET A 443 -12.92 -19.87 -0.77
CA MET A 443 -13.15 -21.13 -1.50
C MET A 443 -12.02 -21.46 -2.50
N GLY A 444 -11.95 -22.71 -2.98
CA GLY A 444 -11.16 -23.04 -4.18
C GLY A 444 -10.15 -24.19 -4.03
N ALA A 445 -9.68 -24.50 -2.83
CA ALA A 445 -8.72 -25.60 -2.65
C ALA A 445 -9.33 -26.97 -2.96
N GLU A 446 -10.64 -27.13 -2.83
CA GLU A 446 -11.42 -28.32 -3.18
C GLU A 446 -11.61 -28.51 -4.70
N ALA A 447 -11.32 -27.49 -5.51
CA ALA A 447 -11.55 -27.49 -6.96
C ALA A 447 -10.78 -28.58 -7.72
N PHE A 448 -9.72 -29.13 -7.13
CA PHE A 448 -8.96 -30.22 -7.76
C PHE A 448 -9.83 -31.47 -8.00
N LEU A 449 -10.91 -31.63 -7.22
CA LEU A 449 -11.89 -32.71 -7.39
C LEU A 449 -12.83 -32.49 -8.57
N THR A 450 -12.89 -31.26 -9.11
CA THR A 450 -13.77 -30.86 -10.21
C THR A 450 -12.98 -30.34 -11.41
N LEU A 451 -11.70 -30.68 -11.54
CA LEU A 451 -10.92 -30.29 -12.71
C LEU A 451 -11.56 -30.83 -14.00
N PRO A 452 -11.63 -30.01 -15.06
CA PRO A 452 -12.08 -30.49 -16.36
C PRO A 452 -11.25 -31.66 -16.84
N GLN A 453 -11.91 -32.69 -17.39
CA GLN A 453 -11.24 -33.93 -17.80
C GLN A 453 -10.13 -33.71 -18.85
N ALA A 454 -10.20 -32.62 -19.62
CA ALA A 454 -9.18 -32.22 -20.60
C ALA A 454 -7.79 -31.98 -19.98
N LEU A 455 -7.70 -31.72 -18.67
CA LEU A 455 -6.44 -31.56 -17.94
C LEU A 455 -5.85 -32.89 -17.45
N THR A 456 -6.54 -34.01 -17.64
CA THR A 456 -6.06 -35.33 -17.20
C THR A 456 -4.81 -35.73 -17.96
N GLY A 457 -3.77 -36.11 -17.23
CA GLY A 457 -2.44 -36.42 -17.77
C GLY A 457 -1.54 -35.20 -17.97
N VAL A 458 -2.04 -33.97 -17.73
CA VAL A 458 -1.24 -32.75 -17.83
C VAL A 458 -0.55 -32.48 -16.50
N ALA A 459 0.77 -32.34 -16.51
CA ALA A 459 1.54 -32.00 -15.32
C ALA A 459 1.27 -30.54 -14.92
N PRO A 460 1.16 -30.24 -13.60
CA PRO A 460 1.16 -28.87 -13.11
C PRO A 460 2.38 -28.09 -13.61
N PRO A 461 2.26 -26.77 -13.83
CA PRO A 461 3.41 -25.91 -14.09
C PRO A 461 4.47 -26.04 -13.00
N VAL A 462 5.76 -26.06 -13.39
CA VAL A 462 6.86 -26.08 -12.42
C VAL A 462 6.97 -24.71 -11.77
N THR A 463 7.01 -24.62 -10.45
CA THR A 463 7.25 -23.35 -9.75
C THR A 463 8.74 -23.04 -9.66
N SER A 464 9.16 -21.87 -10.15
CA SER A 464 10.54 -21.39 -10.08
C SER A 464 10.76 -20.55 -8.81
N THR A 465 12.00 -20.49 -8.31
CA THR A 465 12.37 -19.58 -7.20
C THR A 465 12.62 -18.15 -7.67
N VAL A 466 12.71 -17.96 -8.98
CA VAL A 466 12.79 -16.64 -9.63
C VAL A 466 11.47 -16.37 -10.37
N LEU A 467 11.24 -15.11 -10.69
CA LEU A 467 10.11 -14.70 -11.51
C LEU A 467 10.62 -14.59 -12.96
N GLU A 468 10.39 -15.65 -13.73
CA GLU A 468 10.76 -15.75 -15.14
C GLU A 468 9.91 -14.79 -15.97
N THR A 469 10.52 -14.07 -16.90
CA THR A 469 9.82 -13.04 -17.68
C THR A 469 8.65 -13.62 -18.48
N GLU A 470 8.78 -14.82 -19.02
CA GLU A 470 7.74 -15.52 -19.80
C GLU A 470 6.61 -16.11 -18.96
N ARG A 471 6.70 -16.07 -17.63
CA ARG A 471 5.68 -16.62 -16.71
C ARG A 471 5.17 -15.65 -15.67
N LYS A 472 5.93 -14.61 -15.35
CA LYS A 472 5.66 -13.72 -14.23
C LYS A 472 5.79 -12.24 -14.59
N ALA A 473 5.91 -11.93 -15.88
CA ALA A 473 5.95 -10.57 -16.34
C ALA A 473 5.00 -10.29 -17.52
N ILE A 474 4.65 -9.02 -17.66
CA ILE A 474 4.06 -8.47 -18.88
C ILE A 474 4.99 -7.39 -19.45
N PHE A 475 4.79 -7.08 -20.72
CA PHE A 475 5.54 -6.06 -21.42
C PHE A 475 4.64 -4.87 -21.77
N LEU A 476 5.12 -3.67 -21.48
CA LEU A 476 4.45 -2.39 -21.77
C LEU A 476 5.45 -1.45 -22.43
N ASN A 477 5.05 -0.70 -23.46
CA ASN A 477 5.92 0.19 -24.23
C ASN A 477 7.14 -0.51 -24.86
N GLY A 478 7.59 -0.04 -26.02
CA GLY A 478 8.69 -0.67 -26.73
C GLY A 478 8.28 -1.92 -27.52
N ASP A 479 9.16 -2.34 -28.42
CA ASP A 479 8.90 -3.46 -29.31
C ASP A 479 9.38 -4.75 -28.66
N TRP A 480 8.56 -5.31 -27.77
CA TRP A 480 8.88 -6.53 -27.05
C TRP A 480 8.55 -7.79 -27.85
N SER A 481 9.38 -8.80 -27.67
CA SER A 481 9.13 -10.18 -28.08
C SER A 481 9.70 -11.14 -27.04
N THR A 482 9.19 -12.36 -27.00
CA THR A 482 9.80 -13.43 -26.21
C THR A 482 10.75 -14.20 -27.13
N GLU A 483 12.01 -14.32 -26.73
CA GLU A 483 13.04 -15.06 -27.46
C GLU A 483 13.57 -16.22 -26.61
N THR A 484 14.18 -17.19 -27.28
CA THR A 484 14.87 -18.30 -26.63
C THR A 484 16.26 -18.43 -27.24
N ASP A 485 17.30 -18.31 -26.42
CA ASP A 485 18.66 -18.70 -26.77
C ASP A 485 19.11 -19.87 -25.89
N ALA A 486 19.95 -20.77 -26.43
CA ALA A 486 20.54 -21.91 -25.72
C ALA A 486 19.65 -22.64 -24.68
N GLN A 487 19.60 -22.13 -23.43
CA GLN A 487 18.84 -22.65 -22.29
C GLN A 487 17.93 -21.61 -21.59
N ARG A 488 17.75 -20.40 -22.14
CA ARG A 488 16.99 -19.30 -21.52
C ARG A 488 15.86 -18.84 -22.43
N THR A 489 14.71 -18.59 -21.83
CA THR A 489 13.63 -17.81 -22.46
C THR A 489 13.63 -16.44 -21.80
N TYR A 490 13.61 -15.38 -22.59
CA TYR A 490 13.74 -14.02 -22.08
C TYR A 490 12.91 -13.04 -22.90
N GLY A 491 12.59 -11.89 -22.31
CA GLY A 491 12.01 -10.76 -23.05
C GLY A 491 13.09 -9.99 -23.79
N HIS A 492 12.94 -9.82 -25.09
CA HIS A 492 13.77 -8.98 -25.96
C HIS A 492 13.01 -7.70 -26.33
N ALA A 493 13.62 -6.54 -26.13
CA ALA A 493 13.04 -5.25 -26.54
C ALA A 493 14.02 -4.39 -27.33
N ARG A 494 13.47 -3.63 -28.28
CA ARG A 494 14.11 -2.41 -28.81
C ARG A 494 13.53 -1.18 -28.12
N ILE A 495 14.40 -0.29 -27.65
CA ILE A 495 13.99 0.97 -27.03
C ILE A 495 13.31 1.87 -28.08
N THR A 496 12.10 2.33 -27.75
CA THR A 496 11.34 3.35 -28.49
C THR A 496 11.37 4.68 -27.74
N PRO A 497 10.87 5.80 -28.32
CA PRO A 497 10.74 7.06 -27.58
C PRO A 497 9.93 6.97 -26.28
N ALA A 498 8.99 6.03 -26.18
CA ALA A 498 8.24 5.78 -24.95
C ALA A 498 9.04 4.99 -23.88
N GLY A 499 10.18 4.42 -24.27
CA GLY A 499 10.96 3.45 -23.50
C GLY A 499 10.56 2.00 -23.79
N ALA A 500 11.09 1.07 -22.99
CA ALA A 500 10.69 -0.33 -22.95
C ALA A 500 10.46 -0.74 -21.49
N THR A 501 9.24 -1.16 -21.12
CA THR A 501 8.91 -1.51 -19.74
C THR A 501 8.57 -2.99 -19.62
N VAL A 502 9.19 -3.66 -18.65
CA VAL A 502 8.79 -5.00 -18.18
C VAL A 502 8.23 -4.87 -16.78
N VAL A 503 7.12 -5.55 -16.51
CA VAL A 503 6.40 -5.47 -15.23
C VAL A 503 6.33 -6.85 -14.62
N PHE A 504 6.96 -7.03 -13.45
CA PHE A 504 6.87 -8.29 -12.70
C PHE A 504 5.78 -8.18 -11.64
N HIS A 505 4.91 -9.19 -11.58
CA HIS A 505 3.92 -9.38 -10.52
C HIS A 505 4.34 -10.53 -9.59
N ASP A 506 3.53 -10.87 -8.59
CA ASP A 506 3.83 -11.85 -7.54
C ASP A 506 5.16 -11.59 -6.82
N VAL A 507 5.58 -10.32 -6.75
CA VAL A 507 6.87 -9.95 -6.15
C VAL A 507 6.81 -10.16 -4.63
N GLY A 508 7.63 -11.07 -4.12
CA GLY A 508 7.79 -11.30 -2.69
C GLY A 508 9.11 -10.76 -2.16
N TYR A 509 9.14 -10.39 -0.88
CA TYR A 509 10.34 -9.86 -0.23
C TYR A 509 10.67 -10.65 1.04
N PRO A 510 11.92 -11.13 1.21
CA PRO A 510 12.32 -11.81 2.44
C PRO A 510 12.31 -10.91 3.69
N ASP A 511 12.89 -9.71 3.60
CA ASP A 511 12.97 -8.71 4.68
C ASP A 511 13.27 -7.31 4.12
N ARG A 512 12.32 -6.39 4.26
CA ARG A 512 12.41 -4.99 3.78
C ARG A 512 12.81 -3.99 4.87
N SER A 513 13.08 -4.44 6.10
CA SER A 513 13.50 -3.55 7.20
C SER A 513 14.93 -3.03 7.04
N LYS A 514 15.71 -3.66 6.15
CA LYS A 514 17.09 -3.35 5.78
C LYS A 514 17.23 -3.39 4.26
N PHE A 515 18.44 -3.16 3.75
CA PHE A 515 18.78 -3.28 2.32
C PHE A 515 18.16 -4.55 1.72
N ALA A 516 17.28 -4.35 0.75
CA ALA A 516 16.46 -5.41 0.15
C ALA A 516 16.62 -5.34 -1.38
N PRO A 517 17.74 -5.83 -1.92
CA PRO A 517 17.97 -5.81 -3.36
C PRO A 517 17.02 -6.79 -4.06
N MET A 518 16.47 -6.38 -5.20
CA MET A 518 15.82 -7.27 -6.16
C MET A 518 16.76 -7.47 -7.35
N GLY A 519 17.19 -8.70 -7.61
CA GLY A 519 18.17 -8.97 -8.67
C GLY A 519 17.52 -9.14 -10.03
N LEU A 520 17.60 -8.12 -10.89
CA LEU A 520 17.12 -8.19 -12.27
C LEU A 520 18.25 -8.65 -13.20
N MET A 521 18.05 -9.76 -13.92
CA MET A 521 19.03 -10.30 -14.86
C MET A 521 18.87 -9.66 -16.24
N VAL A 522 19.85 -8.89 -16.70
CA VAL A 522 19.76 -8.04 -17.90
C VAL A 522 21.00 -8.13 -18.79
N ARG A 523 20.82 -8.00 -20.11
CA ARG A 523 21.90 -7.60 -21.04
C ARG A 523 21.41 -6.49 -21.97
N THR A 524 22.30 -5.59 -22.41
CA THR A 524 21.96 -4.46 -23.29
C THR A 524 23.01 -4.26 -24.37
N SER A 525 22.65 -3.59 -25.46
CA SER A 525 23.57 -3.22 -26.56
C SER A 525 24.06 -1.76 -26.49
N GLY A 526 23.82 -1.07 -25.38
CA GLY A 526 24.04 0.37 -25.27
C GLY A 526 23.75 0.88 -23.87
N VAL A 527 24.12 2.15 -23.62
CA VAL A 527 23.87 2.81 -22.34
C VAL A 527 22.39 3.17 -22.22
N THR A 528 21.71 2.58 -21.24
CA THR A 528 20.30 2.85 -20.94
C THR A 528 20.13 3.30 -19.49
N LYS A 529 18.94 3.77 -19.12
CA LYS A 529 18.54 3.98 -17.73
C LYS A 529 17.45 2.99 -17.38
N LEU A 530 17.62 2.30 -16.26
CA LEU A 530 16.64 1.41 -15.65
C LEU A 530 15.97 2.15 -14.48
N ALA A 531 14.71 2.52 -14.66
CA ALA A 531 13.87 3.08 -13.62
C ALA A 531 13.02 1.97 -12.98
N ALA A 532 13.04 1.88 -11.65
CA ALA A 532 12.15 1.02 -10.87
C ALA A 532 11.04 1.87 -10.22
N SER A 533 9.80 1.56 -10.59
CA SER A 533 8.60 2.30 -10.17
C SER A 533 7.48 1.35 -9.71
N ALA A 534 6.55 1.91 -8.94
CA ALA A 534 5.44 1.13 -8.34
C ALA A 534 4.23 1.02 -9.27
N THR A 535 4.10 1.98 -10.17
CA THR A 535 3.18 2.02 -11.30
C THR A 535 3.93 2.59 -12.50
N GLU A 536 3.32 2.57 -13.69
CA GLU A 536 3.91 3.11 -14.92
C GLU A 536 4.19 4.62 -14.84
N ASP A 537 3.34 5.36 -14.16
CA ASP A 537 3.32 6.83 -14.03
C ASP A 537 3.95 7.34 -12.73
N ALA A 538 4.18 6.46 -11.75
CA ALA A 538 4.81 6.85 -10.49
C ALA A 538 6.28 7.25 -10.68
N SER A 539 6.69 8.31 -9.97
CA SER A 539 8.10 8.66 -9.86
C SER A 539 8.92 7.46 -9.36
N PRO A 540 10.00 7.09 -10.06
CA PRO A 540 10.81 5.96 -9.69
C PRO A 540 11.48 6.19 -8.34
N TRP A 541 11.55 5.14 -7.52
CA TRP A 541 12.35 5.19 -6.29
C TRP A 541 13.82 4.88 -6.55
N SER A 542 14.10 4.20 -7.66
CA SER A 542 15.46 3.87 -8.10
C SER A 542 15.60 4.15 -9.58
N VAL A 543 16.69 4.82 -9.96
CA VAL A 543 17.09 4.99 -11.35
C VAL A 543 18.57 4.65 -11.44
N LEU A 544 18.88 3.58 -12.16
CA LEU A 544 20.22 3.10 -12.41
C LEU A 544 20.59 3.38 -13.86
N THR A 545 21.85 3.71 -14.13
CA THR A 545 22.35 3.62 -15.50
C THR A 545 22.76 2.17 -15.75
N VAL A 546 22.38 1.64 -16.89
CA VAL A 546 22.74 0.29 -17.34
C VAL A 546 23.74 0.48 -18.49
N PRO A 547 25.04 0.16 -18.31
CA PRO A 547 26.02 0.25 -19.38
C PRO A 547 25.70 -0.75 -20.50
N ASP A 548 26.34 -0.59 -21.66
CA ASP A 548 26.43 -1.66 -22.65
C ASP A 548 27.10 -2.88 -21.99
N THR A 549 26.39 -4.01 -21.95
CA THR A 549 26.92 -5.22 -21.30
C THR A 549 27.76 -6.07 -22.25
N ALA A 550 27.95 -5.65 -23.50
CA ALA A 550 28.68 -6.38 -24.54
C ALA A 550 28.18 -7.82 -24.69
N GLY A 551 26.86 -8.01 -24.61
CA GLY A 551 26.18 -9.30 -24.70
C GLY A 551 26.28 -10.18 -23.43
N GLN A 552 26.90 -9.71 -22.35
CA GLN A 552 26.97 -10.45 -21.09
C GLN A 552 25.73 -10.23 -20.23
N TRP A 553 25.23 -11.29 -19.62
CA TRP A 553 24.17 -11.24 -18.61
C TRP A 553 24.74 -10.73 -17.28
N ARG A 554 24.09 -9.70 -16.71
CA ARG A 554 24.50 -9.07 -15.45
C ARG A 554 23.29 -8.81 -14.55
N TYR A 555 23.50 -8.93 -13.25
CA TYR A 555 22.50 -8.50 -12.27
C TYR A 555 22.53 -6.98 -12.07
N PHE A 556 21.36 -6.36 -12.13
CA PHE A 556 21.11 -5.01 -11.64
C PHE A 556 20.19 -5.10 -10.43
N VAL A 557 20.53 -4.39 -9.35
CA VAL A 557 19.98 -4.64 -8.01
C VAL A 557 19.34 -3.39 -7.39
N PRO A 558 18.20 -2.90 -7.91
CA PRO A 558 17.47 -1.82 -7.25
C PRO A 558 17.13 -2.21 -5.80
N ASP A 559 17.38 -1.27 -4.87
CA ASP A 559 17.02 -1.42 -3.47
C ASP A 559 15.51 -1.20 -3.29
N THR A 560 14.88 -2.11 -2.56
CA THR A 560 13.45 -2.07 -2.25
C THR A 560 13.19 -1.99 -0.75
N ALA A 561 14.21 -1.72 0.07
CA ALA A 561 14.03 -1.48 1.50
C ALA A 561 12.94 -0.43 1.76
N SER A 562 12.18 -0.56 2.85
CA SER A 562 11.10 0.39 3.17
C SER A 562 11.58 1.84 3.20
N ALA A 563 12.82 2.08 3.63
CA ALA A 563 13.45 3.39 3.58
C ALA A 563 13.74 3.87 2.13
N ALA A 564 14.23 2.98 1.26
CA ALA A 564 14.55 3.31 -0.13
C ALA A 564 13.30 3.67 -0.96
N VAL A 565 12.16 3.07 -0.63
CA VAL A 565 10.88 3.37 -1.28
C VAL A 565 10.07 4.46 -0.56
N ASN A 566 10.65 5.18 0.41
CA ASN A 566 9.97 6.21 1.22
C ASN A 566 8.68 5.72 1.90
N GLY A 567 8.68 4.49 2.42
CA GLY A 567 7.53 3.89 3.09
C GLY A 567 6.32 3.64 2.19
N ARG A 568 6.46 3.77 0.87
CA ARG A 568 5.36 3.54 -0.08
C ARG A 568 4.84 2.10 0.06
N PRO A 569 3.54 1.91 0.36
CA PRO A 569 2.91 0.60 0.28
C PRO A 569 2.78 0.11 -1.18
N LEU A 570 2.93 1.02 -2.14
CA LEU A 570 2.95 0.76 -3.58
C LEU A 570 4.22 -0.04 -3.95
N GLY A 571 4.06 -1.07 -4.79
CA GLY A 571 5.14 -1.95 -5.23
C GLY A 571 5.40 -3.16 -4.31
N ALA A 572 4.48 -3.43 -3.37
CA ALA A 572 4.61 -4.57 -2.45
C ALA A 572 4.46 -5.95 -3.11
N ASN A 573 3.85 -6.04 -4.29
CA ASN A 573 3.73 -7.29 -5.05
C ASN A 573 3.93 -7.11 -6.56
N ILE A 574 4.35 -5.91 -6.99
CA ILE A 574 4.55 -5.56 -8.40
C ILE A 574 5.71 -4.59 -8.55
N ILE A 575 6.52 -4.71 -9.60
CA ILE A 575 7.56 -3.73 -9.92
C ILE A 575 7.55 -3.47 -11.43
N TYR A 576 7.59 -2.19 -11.80
CA TYR A 576 7.74 -1.71 -13.17
C TYR A 576 9.21 -1.36 -13.40
N PHE A 577 9.86 -2.05 -14.33
CA PHE A 577 11.21 -1.76 -14.78
C PHE A 577 11.16 -1.11 -16.15
N LYS A 578 11.35 0.21 -16.19
CA LYS A 578 11.35 0.99 -17.43
C LYS A 578 12.77 1.29 -17.88
N PHE A 579 13.09 0.83 -19.09
CA PHE A 579 14.33 1.14 -19.78
C PHE A 579 14.12 2.35 -20.70
N THR A 580 15.04 3.32 -20.64
CA THR A 580 15.11 4.47 -21.56
C THR A 580 16.53 4.66 -22.05
N GLY A 581 16.72 5.18 -23.25
CA GLY A 581 18.05 5.29 -23.86
C GLY A 581 17.96 5.68 -25.32
N PRO A 582 19.06 5.54 -26.08
CA PRO A 582 19.05 5.74 -27.53
C PRO A 582 18.01 4.84 -28.18
N GLU A 583 17.23 5.40 -29.10
CA GLU A 583 16.25 4.64 -29.88
C GLU A 583 16.94 3.52 -30.66
N GLY A 584 16.36 2.31 -30.62
CA GLY A 584 16.90 1.12 -31.25
C GLY A 584 17.96 0.35 -30.42
N ALA A 585 18.43 0.88 -29.29
CA ALA A 585 19.22 0.09 -28.34
C ALA A 585 18.41 -1.12 -27.85
N THR A 586 19.03 -2.28 -27.72
CA THR A 586 18.35 -3.50 -27.28
C THR A 586 18.51 -3.73 -25.79
N VAL A 587 17.47 -4.28 -25.18
CA VAL A 587 17.44 -4.72 -23.78
C VAL A 587 16.82 -6.10 -23.73
N ASP A 588 17.53 -7.04 -23.10
CA ASP A 588 17.02 -8.38 -22.83
C ASP A 588 16.90 -8.57 -21.31
N VAL A 589 15.77 -9.15 -20.89
CA VAL A 589 15.45 -9.42 -19.47
C VAL A 589 15.02 -10.86 -19.31
N ASP A 590 15.73 -11.58 -18.45
CA ASP A 590 15.53 -13.03 -18.23
C ASP A 590 14.58 -13.29 -17.05
N PHE A 591 14.94 -12.83 -15.85
CA PHE A 591 14.11 -13.00 -14.65
C PHE A 591 14.38 -11.94 -13.59
N LEU A 592 13.46 -11.86 -12.62
CA LEU A 592 13.64 -11.16 -11.36
C LEU A 592 13.92 -12.17 -10.23
N ASN A 593 15.00 -11.95 -9.47
CA ASN A 593 15.40 -12.76 -8.34
C ASN A 593 15.01 -12.09 -7.00
N PRO A 594 13.93 -12.54 -6.34
CA PRO A 594 13.51 -12.01 -5.04
C PRO A 594 14.42 -12.44 -3.88
N ALA A 595 15.23 -13.49 -4.07
CA ALA A 595 16.16 -14.01 -3.07
C ALA A 595 17.56 -13.35 -3.15
N ALA A 596 17.72 -12.29 -3.94
CA ALA A 596 19.00 -11.59 -4.13
C ALA A 596 19.67 -11.16 -2.80
N GLN A 597 18.89 -10.81 -1.77
CA GLN A 597 19.42 -10.43 -0.45
C GLN A 597 20.29 -11.51 0.21
N SER A 598 20.01 -12.79 -0.04
CA SER A 598 20.80 -13.92 0.52
C SER A 598 21.75 -14.55 -0.48
N GLN A 599 21.62 -14.23 -1.77
CA GLN A 599 22.36 -14.86 -2.86
C GLN A 599 23.43 -13.97 -3.51
N LEU A 600 23.30 -12.65 -3.40
CA LEU A 600 24.17 -11.69 -4.05
C LEU A 600 24.82 -10.74 -3.02
N THR A 601 26.02 -10.29 -3.32
CA THR A 601 26.74 -9.26 -2.56
C THR A 601 27.10 -8.08 -3.48
N PRO A 602 26.13 -7.34 -4.03
CA PRO A 602 26.43 -6.38 -5.08
C PRO A 602 27.34 -5.23 -4.61
N PRO A 603 28.25 -4.72 -5.47
CA PRO A 603 29.04 -3.53 -5.16
C PRO A 603 28.14 -2.36 -4.77
N LYS A 604 28.50 -1.67 -3.69
CA LYS A 604 27.72 -0.58 -3.13
C LYS A 604 28.58 0.67 -3.00
N PHE A 605 28.18 1.74 -3.69
CA PHE A 605 28.76 3.05 -3.46
C PHE A 605 28.34 3.59 -2.08
N ALA A 606 29.29 4.22 -1.36
CA ALA A 606 29.06 4.79 -0.03
C ALA A 606 28.31 6.14 -0.05
N MET A 607 28.09 6.72 -1.24
CA MET A 607 27.50 8.06 -1.41
C MET A 607 25.97 8.03 -1.22
N PRO A 608 25.36 9.11 -0.68
CA PRO A 608 23.94 9.15 -0.40
C PRO A 608 23.07 9.02 -1.67
N VAL A 609 21.81 8.66 -1.43
CA VAL A 609 20.75 8.38 -2.39
C VAL A 609 20.49 9.62 -3.28
N PHE A 610 20.78 9.49 -4.58
CA PHE A 610 20.73 10.49 -5.69
C PHE A 610 21.92 11.46 -5.80
N PRO A 611 22.37 11.81 -7.03
CA PRO A 611 23.51 12.71 -7.21
C PRO A 611 23.26 14.06 -6.57
N VAL A 612 24.07 14.41 -5.57
CA VAL A 612 24.28 15.80 -5.18
C VAL A 612 25.06 16.47 -6.29
N THR A 613 24.63 17.64 -6.75
CA THR A 613 25.42 18.46 -7.66
C THR A 613 26.69 18.89 -6.93
N GLU A 614 27.85 18.47 -7.43
CA GLU A 614 29.15 18.91 -6.96
C GLU A 614 29.56 20.14 -7.77
N PHE A 615 29.75 21.27 -7.10
CA PHE A 615 30.22 22.49 -7.76
C PHE A 615 31.74 22.49 -7.82
N ILE A 616 32.28 22.72 -9.01
CA ILE A 616 33.71 22.71 -9.32
C ILE A 616 34.09 24.00 -10.04
N VAL A 617 35.35 24.42 -9.93
CA VAL A 617 35.80 25.70 -10.49
C VAL A 617 36.65 25.45 -11.73
N GLN A 618 36.35 26.15 -12.83
CA GLN A 618 37.16 26.09 -14.04
C GLN A 618 38.63 26.40 -13.77
N GLY A 619 39.55 25.69 -14.44
CA GLY A 619 41.00 25.85 -14.32
C GLY A 619 41.62 25.31 -13.03
N VAL A 620 40.81 24.79 -12.10
CA VAL A 620 41.28 24.20 -10.84
C VAL A 620 41.23 22.66 -10.94
N PRO A 621 42.30 21.93 -10.56
CA PRO A 621 42.26 20.48 -10.51
C PRO A 621 41.19 19.98 -9.54
N TYR A 622 40.29 19.14 -10.04
CA TYR A 622 39.29 18.42 -9.26
C TYR A 622 39.70 16.96 -9.11
N GLN A 623 39.78 16.50 -7.86
CA GLN A 623 40.09 15.12 -7.50
C GLN A 623 38.98 14.57 -6.63
N ALA A 624 38.47 13.39 -7.00
CA ALA A 624 37.48 12.66 -6.24
C ALA A 624 37.81 11.17 -6.28
N THR A 625 37.28 10.39 -5.33
CA THR A 625 37.36 8.93 -5.38
C THR A 625 35.96 8.36 -5.22
N TYR A 626 35.51 7.66 -6.25
CA TYR A 626 34.19 7.02 -6.28
C TYR A 626 34.35 5.55 -5.90
N THR A 627 34.48 5.28 -4.61
CA THR A 627 34.67 3.92 -4.10
C THR A 627 33.34 3.20 -3.89
N ALA A 628 33.30 1.96 -4.36
CA ALA A 628 32.28 0.97 -3.99
C ALA A 628 32.90 -0.06 -3.03
N THR A 629 32.06 -0.63 -2.18
CA THR A 629 32.42 -1.74 -1.30
C THR A 629 31.56 -2.96 -1.61
N ASP A 630 32.13 -4.13 -1.38
CA ASP A 630 31.44 -5.42 -1.49
C ASP A 630 31.36 -6.07 -0.10
N ALA A 631 30.23 -6.73 0.19
CA ALA A 631 30.07 -7.46 1.45
C ALA A 631 30.92 -8.75 1.49
N ASN A 632 31.26 -9.30 0.33
CA ASN A 632 32.19 -10.41 0.18
C ASN A 632 33.60 -9.88 -0.11
N PRO A 633 34.55 -9.99 0.84
CA PRO A 633 35.89 -9.45 0.67
C PRO A 633 36.76 -10.20 -0.35
N ALA A 634 36.28 -11.33 -0.88
CA ALA A 634 36.97 -12.06 -1.95
C ALA A 634 36.69 -11.48 -3.34
N ASP A 635 35.64 -10.67 -3.50
CA ASP A 635 35.25 -10.12 -4.78
C ASP A 635 36.16 -8.94 -5.16
N THR A 636 36.56 -8.90 -6.43
CA THR A 636 37.37 -7.80 -6.98
C THR A 636 36.44 -6.83 -7.69
N ILE A 637 36.44 -5.57 -7.24
CA ILE A 637 35.62 -4.52 -7.83
C ILE A 637 36.38 -3.84 -8.97
N LEU A 638 35.78 -3.79 -10.15
CA LEU A 638 36.28 -3.04 -11.31
C LEU A 638 35.39 -1.84 -11.61
N TYR A 639 36.02 -0.73 -11.98
CA TYR A 639 35.37 0.55 -12.24
C TYR A 639 35.42 0.94 -13.72
N GLN A 640 34.35 1.57 -14.19
CA GLN A 640 34.25 2.16 -15.53
C GLN A 640 33.53 3.51 -15.47
N ALA A 641 33.97 4.47 -16.27
CA ALA A 641 33.26 5.73 -16.48
C ALA A 641 32.46 5.71 -17.79
N ILE A 642 31.26 6.27 -17.76
CA ILE A 642 30.40 6.53 -18.92
C ILE A 642 30.14 8.04 -18.96
N ARG A 643 30.17 8.63 -20.17
CA ARG A 643 30.07 10.09 -20.38
C ARG A 643 31.19 10.88 -19.67
N LEU A 644 32.41 10.35 -19.75
CA LEU A 644 33.60 11.00 -19.17
C LEU A 644 33.91 12.31 -19.92
N PRO A 645 33.98 13.48 -19.24
CA PRO A 645 34.32 14.74 -19.89
C PRO A 645 35.72 14.70 -20.50
N GLU A 646 35.95 15.47 -21.56
CA GLU A 646 37.27 15.58 -22.17
C GLU A 646 38.32 16.03 -21.14
N GLY A 647 39.44 15.30 -21.08
CA GLY A 647 40.54 15.52 -20.14
C GLY A 647 40.33 14.91 -18.75
N ALA A 648 39.16 14.33 -18.46
CA ALA A 648 38.93 13.58 -17.23
C ALA A 648 39.46 12.15 -17.34
N THR A 649 39.84 11.55 -16.20
CA THR A 649 40.29 10.15 -16.11
C THR A 649 39.63 9.45 -14.92
N LEU A 650 39.43 8.13 -15.04
CA LEU A 650 39.00 7.25 -13.95
C LEU A 650 39.93 6.04 -13.88
N ASP A 651 40.50 5.76 -12.71
CA ASP A 651 41.28 4.54 -12.48
C ASP A 651 40.35 3.32 -12.32
N PRO A 652 40.50 2.27 -13.15
CA PRO A 652 39.59 1.12 -13.17
C PRO A 652 39.71 0.19 -11.95
N SER A 653 40.73 0.35 -11.12
CA SER A 653 40.99 -0.48 -9.93
C SER A 653 40.68 0.22 -8.62
N THR A 654 40.81 1.55 -8.57
CA THR A 654 40.64 2.34 -7.35
C THR A 654 39.43 3.26 -7.38
N GLY A 655 38.83 3.53 -8.55
CA GLY A 655 37.76 4.51 -8.71
C GLY A 655 38.22 5.97 -8.56
N ALA A 656 39.52 6.24 -8.63
CA ALA A 656 40.08 7.58 -8.54
C ALA A 656 39.75 8.40 -9.81
N PHE A 657 39.09 9.54 -9.63
CA PHE A 657 38.68 10.46 -10.69
C PHE A 657 39.51 11.74 -10.65
N ASN A 658 40.05 12.15 -11.80
CA ASN A 658 40.82 13.39 -11.94
C ASN A 658 40.31 14.18 -13.15
N TRP A 659 40.11 15.48 -12.97
CA TRP A 659 39.72 16.38 -14.05
C TRP A 659 40.19 17.82 -13.82
N THR A 660 40.53 18.56 -14.86
CA THR A 660 40.77 20.01 -14.81
C THR A 660 39.90 20.67 -15.87
N PRO A 661 38.67 21.12 -15.52
CA PRO A 661 37.74 21.68 -16.49
C PRO A 661 38.25 23.00 -17.08
N THR A 662 38.11 23.18 -18.39
CA THR A 662 38.39 24.44 -19.06
C THR A 662 37.19 25.40 -18.99
N ALA A 663 37.39 26.67 -19.32
CA ALA A 663 36.28 27.64 -19.36
C ALA A 663 35.20 27.29 -20.40
N ALA A 664 35.57 26.59 -21.48
CA ALA A 664 34.62 26.11 -22.48
C ALA A 664 33.71 24.97 -21.95
N GLN A 665 34.10 24.35 -20.84
CA GLN A 665 33.35 23.29 -20.17
C GLN A 665 32.49 23.83 -19.01
N GLY A 666 32.17 25.13 -18.98
CA GLY A 666 31.24 25.70 -18.00
C GLY A 666 29.84 25.06 -18.06
N GLY A 667 29.16 24.91 -16.92
CA GLY A 667 27.82 24.33 -16.82
C GLY A 667 27.78 22.91 -16.23
N GLU A 668 26.66 22.22 -16.41
CA GLU A 668 26.39 20.90 -15.82
C GLU A 668 26.95 19.75 -16.68
N HIS A 669 27.62 18.79 -16.04
CA HIS A 669 28.12 17.54 -16.64
C HIS A 669 27.63 16.34 -15.83
N GLU A 670 27.14 15.30 -16.49
CA GLU A 670 26.78 14.03 -15.82
C GLU A 670 27.79 12.93 -16.15
N VAL A 671 28.57 12.52 -15.15
CA VAL A 671 29.49 11.37 -15.26
C VAL A 671 28.86 10.18 -14.56
N VAL A 672 28.80 9.02 -15.21
CA VAL A 672 28.31 7.80 -14.56
C VAL A 672 29.49 6.89 -14.26
N ILE A 673 29.58 6.44 -13.01
CA ILE A 673 30.57 5.48 -12.56
C ILE A 673 29.88 4.15 -12.36
N SER A 674 30.37 3.11 -13.02
CA SER A 674 29.93 1.72 -12.90
C SER A 674 30.95 0.93 -12.09
N ALA A 675 30.47 0.14 -11.13
CA ALA A 675 31.25 -0.81 -10.36
C ALA A 675 30.69 -2.23 -10.56
N THR A 676 31.56 -3.21 -10.79
CA THR A 676 31.17 -4.62 -10.96
C THR A 676 32.09 -5.56 -10.20
N ASP A 677 31.49 -6.60 -9.62
CA ASP A 677 32.13 -7.77 -8.99
C ASP A 677 32.30 -8.95 -10.00
N GLY A 678 31.88 -8.76 -11.26
CA GLY A 678 31.84 -9.80 -12.29
C GLY A 678 30.51 -10.57 -12.40
N VAL A 679 29.57 -10.36 -11.50
CA VAL A 679 28.22 -10.96 -11.45
C VAL A 679 27.14 -9.89 -11.52
N SER A 680 27.25 -8.88 -10.68
CA SER A 680 26.36 -7.74 -10.55
C SER A 680 27.04 -6.44 -10.97
N VAL A 681 26.22 -5.47 -11.34
CA VAL A 681 26.65 -4.12 -11.73
C VAL A 681 25.82 -3.13 -10.92
N ASN A 682 26.51 -2.16 -10.33
CA ASN A 682 25.87 -1.01 -9.72
C ASN A 682 26.46 0.26 -10.30
N THR A 683 25.64 1.31 -10.38
CA THR A 683 26.07 2.58 -10.95
C THR A 683 25.71 3.73 -10.04
N MET A 684 26.55 4.75 -10.03
CA MET A 684 26.22 6.06 -9.51
C MET A 684 26.38 7.11 -10.60
N THR A 685 25.60 8.18 -10.51
CA THR A 685 25.82 9.38 -11.34
C THR A 685 26.49 10.44 -10.46
N ALA A 686 27.50 11.13 -10.98
CA ALA A 686 28.06 12.36 -10.43
C ALA A 686 27.62 13.52 -11.32
N LYS A 687 26.90 14.49 -10.74
CA LYS A 687 26.53 15.75 -11.41
C LYS A 687 27.57 16.80 -11.07
N LEU A 688 28.38 17.21 -12.03
CA LEU A 688 29.47 18.16 -11.87
C LEU A 688 29.07 19.50 -12.49
N SER A 689 28.90 20.53 -11.66
CA SER A 689 28.55 21.89 -12.09
C SER A 689 29.81 22.75 -12.14
N VAL A 690 30.30 23.02 -13.35
CA VAL A 690 31.49 23.86 -13.57
C VAL A 690 31.11 25.33 -13.51
N GLN A 691 31.69 26.00 -12.53
CA GLN A 691 31.45 27.40 -12.18
C GLN A 691 32.64 28.25 -12.61
N SER A 692 32.34 29.49 -13.00
CA SER A 692 33.34 30.42 -13.54
C SER A 692 34.34 30.93 -12.50
N SER A 693 33.98 30.86 -11.22
CA SER A 693 34.80 31.27 -10.08
C SER A 693 34.35 30.60 -8.79
N ARG A 694 35.18 30.71 -7.74
CA ARG A 694 34.82 30.27 -6.38
C ARG A 694 33.57 30.98 -5.85
N GLN A 695 33.43 32.28 -6.10
CA GLN A 695 32.26 33.04 -5.62
C GLN A 695 30.97 32.57 -6.31
N ALA A 696 31.01 32.33 -7.62
CA ALA A 696 29.86 31.78 -8.35
C ALA A 696 29.48 30.38 -7.83
N ALA A 697 30.46 29.53 -7.52
CA ALA A 697 30.21 28.22 -6.93
C ALA A 697 29.56 28.31 -5.54
N PHE A 698 29.99 29.25 -4.70
CA PHE A 698 29.39 29.49 -3.40
C PHE A 698 27.93 29.95 -3.50
N GLU A 699 27.62 30.82 -4.46
CA GLU A 699 26.26 31.29 -4.74
C GLU A 699 25.38 30.15 -5.28
N ALA A 700 25.88 29.36 -6.23
CA ALA A 700 25.16 28.22 -6.79
C ALA A 700 24.87 27.14 -5.72
N ALA A 701 25.80 26.93 -4.78
CA ALA A 701 25.62 26.00 -3.66
C ALA A 701 24.51 26.42 -2.67
N GLN A 702 24.02 27.66 -2.75
CA GLN A 702 22.88 28.14 -1.97
C GLN A 702 21.51 27.80 -2.60
N GLY A 703 21.47 27.03 -3.69
CA GLY A 703 20.24 26.62 -4.36
C GLY A 703 19.20 26.04 -3.40
N GLY A 704 17.98 26.58 -3.44
CA GLY A 704 16.87 26.24 -2.52
C GLY A 704 16.55 27.33 -1.50
N TYR A 705 17.43 28.32 -1.31
CA TYR A 705 17.10 29.55 -0.57
C TYR A 705 16.41 30.57 -1.49
N ASP A 706 15.19 30.97 -1.14
CA ASP A 706 14.43 32.03 -1.81
C ASP A 706 14.31 33.24 -0.87
N VAL A 707 14.93 34.36 -1.25
CA VAL A 707 14.92 35.60 -0.46
C VAL A 707 13.51 36.17 -0.26
N SER A 708 12.55 35.83 -1.11
CA SER A 708 11.16 36.27 -1.02
C SER A 708 10.29 35.36 -0.14
N ALA A 709 10.77 34.17 0.19
CA ALA A 709 10.04 33.22 1.02
C ALA A 709 10.11 33.59 2.52
N ILE A 710 9.05 33.22 3.25
CA ILE A 710 8.96 33.43 4.70
C ILE A 710 9.37 32.15 5.41
N TYR A 711 10.58 32.15 5.96
CA TYR A 711 11.12 31.07 6.77
C TYR A 711 10.86 31.29 8.27
N THR A 712 10.87 30.21 9.05
CA THR A 712 10.81 30.31 10.51
C THR A 712 12.01 31.09 11.03
N THR A 713 11.78 31.94 12.03
CA THR A 713 12.81 32.81 12.61
C THR A 713 14.01 32.00 13.10
N PRO A 714 13.85 30.85 13.81
CA PRO A 714 14.97 30.02 14.19
C PRO A 714 15.76 29.45 13.00
N SER A 715 15.08 28.95 11.95
CA SER A 715 15.77 28.35 10.80
C SER A 715 16.54 29.39 9.99
N LEU A 716 15.96 30.56 9.76
CA LEU A 716 16.62 31.65 9.03
C LEU A 716 17.81 32.22 9.81
N ALA A 717 17.68 32.37 11.14
CA ALA A 717 18.78 32.83 11.99
C ALA A 717 19.95 31.83 11.98
N ALA A 718 19.66 30.53 12.12
CA ALA A 718 20.67 29.48 12.05
C ALA A 718 21.34 29.42 10.67
N PHE A 719 20.56 29.54 9.59
CA PHE A 719 21.06 29.62 8.22
C PHE A 719 22.06 30.78 8.05
N LYS A 720 21.65 32.01 8.39
CA LYS A 720 22.51 33.20 8.28
C LYS A 720 23.79 33.08 9.11
N ALA A 721 23.67 32.59 10.36
CA ALA A 721 24.82 32.45 11.25
C ALA A 721 25.82 31.39 10.79
N GLN A 722 25.34 30.27 10.23
CA GLN A 722 26.20 29.21 9.69
C GLN A 722 26.79 29.58 8.32
N LEU A 723 26.09 30.36 7.50
CA LEU A 723 26.56 30.76 6.17
C LEU A 723 27.69 31.81 6.21
N ALA A 724 27.65 32.75 7.16
CA ALA A 724 28.63 33.83 7.26
C ALA A 724 30.11 33.37 7.35
N PRO A 725 30.51 32.43 8.25
CA PRO A 725 31.88 31.94 8.27
C PRO A 725 32.26 31.16 7.00
N LEU A 726 31.30 30.47 6.37
CA LEU A 726 31.54 29.77 5.11
C LEU A 726 31.84 30.76 3.96
N GLN A 727 31.12 31.88 3.89
CA GLN A 727 31.38 32.93 2.91
C GLN A 727 32.78 33.55 3.07
N GLN A 728 33.24 33.74 4.32
CA GLN A 728 34.59 34.26 4.58
C GLN A 728 35.68 33.27 4.15
N ALA A 729 35.42 31.98 4.35
CA ALA A 729 36.37 30.92 4.02
C ALA A 729 36.55 30.72 2.50
N VAL A 730 35.64 31.19 1.65
CA VAL A 730 35.74 31.11 0.16
C VAL A 730 37.09 31.59 -0.37
N ALA A 731 37.63 32.67 0.22
CA ALA A 731 38.88 33.29 -0.23
C ALA A 731 40.15 32.67 0.36
N THR A 732 40.05 31.85 1.41
CA THR A 732 41.21 31.43 2.21
C THR A 732 41.47 29.93 2.20
N VAL A 733 40.46 29.09 1.98
CA VAL A 733 40.63 27.63 1.89
C VAL A 733 41.43 27.22 0.66
N THR A 734 42.18 26.13 0.76
CA THR A 734 42.93 25.57 -0.38
C THR A 734 41.97 25.03 -1.46
N ASP A 735 42.47 24.84 -2.68
CA ASP A 735 41.68 24.25 -3.77
C ASP A 735 41.16 22.85 -3.39
N ALA A 736 41.95 22.07 -2.64
CA ALA A 736 41.57 20.75 -2.16
C ALA A 736 40.44 20.79 -1.11
N GLU A 737 40.35 21.84 -0.30
CA GLU A 737 39.34 21.99 0.76
C GLU A 737 38.03 22.63 0.26
N PHE A 738 38.07 23.36 -0.86
CA PHE A 738 36.94 24.14 -1.35
C PHE A 738 35.66 23.31 -1.65
N PRO A 739 35.72 22.08 -2.23
CA PRO A 739 34.52 21.26 -2.41
C PRO A 739 33.81 20.88 -1.09
N ALA A 740 34.56 20.66 0.00
CA ALA A 740 33.97 20.37 1.31
C ALA A 740 33.26 21.59 1.92
N LEU A 741 33.78 22.79 1.67
CA LEU A 741 33.10 24.04 2.02
C LEU A 741 31.74 24.15 1.32
N LEU A 742 31.68 23.86 0.02
CA LEU A 742 30.44 23.93 -0.76
C LEU A 742 29.39 22.91 -0.28
N LYS A 743 29.81 21.68 0.07
CA LYS A 743 28.93 20.68 0.72
C LYS A 743 28.37 21.19 2.06
N SER A 744 29.17 21.93 2.81
CA SER A 744 28.72 22.57 4.06
C SER A 744 27.66 23.66 3.79
N VAL A 745 27.79 24.43 2.70
CA VAL A 745 26.79 25.43 2.29
C VAL A 745 25.46 24.76 1.95
N GLN A 746 25.47 23.71 1.11
CA GLN A 746 24.25 22.96 0.75
C GLN A 746 23.55 22.39 1.99
N ALA A 747 24.32 21.84 2.94
CA ALA A 747 23.79 21.31 4.20
C ALA A 747 23.17 22.38 5.11
N VAL A 748 23.63 23.64 5.02
CA VAL A 748 23.05 24.77 5.75
C VAL A 748 21.71 25.21 5.13
N VAL A 749 21.62 25.25 3.79
CA VAL A 749 20.39 25.59 3.06
C VAL A 749 19.27 24.59 3.33
N ALA A 750 19.58 23.29 3.33
CA ALA A 750 18.60 22.22 3.53
C ALA A 750 17.88 22.25 4.89
N LYS A 751 18.37 23.04 5.85
CA LYS A 751 17.76 23.21 7.19
C LYS A 751 16.75 24.37 7.25
N LEU A 752 16.54 25.10 6.15
CA LEU A 752 15.56 26.17 6.09
C LEU A 752 14.13 25.60 6.12
N GLU A 753 13.27 26.19 6.95
CA GLU A 753 11.88 25.74 7.13
C GLU A 753 10.92 26.88 6.81
N LEU A 754 9.97 26.66 5.90
CA LEU A 754 8.93 27.64 5.58
C LEU A 754 7.95 27.79 6.76
N VAL A 755 7.44 29.00 6.99
CA VAL A 755 6.38 29.22 7.99
C VAL A 755 5.05 28.63 7.52
N ASN A 756 4.75 28.74 6.22
CA ASN A 756 3.49 28.34 5.60
C ASN A 756 3.73 27.53 4.31
N PRO A 757 4.26 26.30 4.39
CA PRO A 757 4.22 25.38 3.25
C PRO A 757 2.77 25.13 2.83
N ARG A 758 2.51 24.98 1.52
CA ARG A 758 1.16 24.92 0.96
C ARG A 758 0.95 23.63 0.17
N VAL A 759 -0.24 23.08 0.31
CA VAL A 759 -0.71 21.99 -0.54
C VAL A 759 -1.04 22.56 -1.92
N ALA A 760 -0.53 21.93 -2.97
CA ALA A 760 -0.67 22.42 -4.34
C ALA A 760 -2.12 22.42 -4.86
N SER A 761 -2.97 21.49 -4.39
CA SER A 761 -4.33 21.31 -4.89
C SER A 761 -5.32 22.38 -4.41
N ASP A 762 -5.20 22.85 -3.17
CA ASP A 762 -6.20 23.72 -2.54
C ASP A 762 -5.62 24.92 -1.77
N GLY A 763 -4.29 25.06 -1.70
CA GLY A 763 -3.61 26.14 -0.98
C GLY A 763 -3.76 26.08 0.55
N SER A 764 -4.30 25.00 1.11
CA SER A 764 -4.30 24.76 2.55
C SER A 764 -2.86 24.60 3.09
N LEU A 765 -2.68 24.69 4.40
CA LEU A 765 -1.37 24.45 5.01
C LEU A 765 -0.95 22.99 4.84
N ASP A 766 0.24 22.76 4.30
CA ASP A 766 0.87 21.44 4.30
C ASP A 766 1.51 21.19 5.67
N TRP A 767 0.65 20.88 6.64
CA TRP A 767 1.03 20.65 8.02
C TRP A 767 1.89 19.38 8.22
N SER A 768 2.06 18.56 7.19
CA SER A 768 2.93 17.38 7.20
C SER A 768 4.43 17.72 7.19
N LYS A 769 4.81 18.95 6.81
CA LYS A 769 6.21 19.40 6.69
C LYS A 769 6.80 19.85 8.03
N ASN A 770 6.87 18.94 9.00
CA ASN A 770 7.41 19.17 10.35
C ASN A 770 6.73 20.31 11.12
N MET A 771 5.49 20.65 10.79
CA MET A 771 4.79 21.77 11.44
C MET A 771 4.19 21.41 12.80
N VAL A 772 3.96 20.12 13.06
CA VAL A 772 3.25 19.64 14.25
C VAL A 772 3.92 18.41 14.87
N THR A 773 3.72 18.25 16.17
CA THR A 773 3.75 16.92 16.81
C THR A 773 2.31 16.45 17.01
N ALA A 774 2.09 15.13 16.99
CA ALA A 774 0.76 14.55 17.07
C ALA A 774 0.65 13.50 18.19
N VAL A 775 -0.49 13.49 18.88
CA VAL A 775 -0.89 12.44 19.82
C VAL A 775 -2.17 11.79 19.29
N GLY A 776 -2.23 10.46 19.30
CA GLY A 776 -3.39 9.70 18.78
C GLY A 776 -3.36 9.45 17.27
N LEU A 777 -2.42 10.05 16.54
CA LEU A 777 -2.16 9.83 15.11
C LEU A 777 -0.70 9.43 14.91
N ASP A 778 -0.45 8.41 14.08
CA ASP A 778 0.92 8.11 13.61
C ASP A 778 1.37 9.27 12.72
N VAL A 779 2.41 10.00 13.14
CA VAL A 779 2.89 11.19 12.43
C VAL A 779 3.35 10.88 11.00
N ASN A 780 3.76 9.63 10.72
CA ASN A 780 4.10 9.20 9.36
C ASN A 780 2.89 9.16 8.41
N ARG A 781 1.67 9.25 8.95
CA ARG A 781 0.42 9.36 8.18
C ARG A 781 0.10 10.80 7.77
N ALA A 782 0.76 11.82 8.35
CA ALA A 782 0.44 13.21 8.03
C ALA A 782 0.57 13.55 6.53
N PRO A 783 1.59 13.08 5.77
CA PRO A 783 1.71 13.38 4.35
C PRO A 783 0.56 12.84 3.49
N ILE A 784 -0.04 11.70 3.89
CA ILE A 784 -1.16 11.08 3.16
C ILE A 784 -2.53 11.62 3.59
N LEU A 785 -2.57 12.56 4.53
CA LEU A 785 -3.79 13.28 4.92
C LEU A 785 -3.88 14.65 4.23
N VAL A 786 -2.94 14.92 3.34
CA VAL A 786 -2.87 16.15 2.55
C VAL A 786 -2.54 15.87 1.08
N ASP A 787 -2.59 14.62 0.63
CA ASP A 787 -2.17 14.19 -0.72
C ASP A 787 -3.26 14.35 -1.79
N GLY A 788 -4.51 14.55 -1.40
CA GLY A 788 -5.66 14.70 -2.29
C GLY A 788 -6.29 13.38 -2.70
N ASP A 789 -5.96 12.28 -2.02
CA ASP A 789 -6.50 10.95 -2.24
C ASP A 789 -7.31 10.47 -1.02
N TYR A 790 -8.64 10.51 -1.09
CA TYR A 790 -9.48 10.03 0.01
C TYR A 790 -9.52 8.49 0.16
N ASN A 791 -8.82 7.73 -0.69
CA ASN A 791 -8.49 6.33 -0.45
C ASN A 791 -7.30 6.16 0.52
N SER A 792 -6.40 7.15 0.60
CA SER A 792 -5.49 7.31 1.74
C SER A 792 -6.31 7.47 3.02
N TYR A 793 -5.74 7.13 4.17
CA TYR A 793 -6.44 7.32 5.44
C TYR A 793 -5.52 7.38 6.66
N SER A 794 -6.02 8.05 7.70
CA SER A 794 -5.36 8.29 8.99
C SER A 794 -4.99 7.03 9.78
N GLY A 795 -5.45 5.85 9.35
CA GLY A 795 -5.53 4.65 10.17
C GLY A 795 -6.90 4.54 10.85
N ASP A 796 -7.14 3.43 11.52
CA ASP A 796 -8.34 3.26 12.36
C ASP A 796 -8.06 3.84 13.75
N LEU A 797 -8.42 5.12 13.95
CA LEU A 797 -8.18 5.87 15.16
C LEU A 797 -9.17 5.44 16.25
N ARG A 798 -8.68 5.20 17.48
CA ARG A 798 -9.50 4.78 18.64
C ARG A 798 -9.57 5.83 19.75
N ALA A 799 -8.87 6.94 19.56
CA ALA A 799 -8.78 8.04 20.50
C ALA A 799 -8.78 9.36 19.73
N PRO A 800 -9.14 10.49 20.39
CA PRO A 800 -8.97 11.81 19.82
C PRO A 800 -7.55 12.09 19.35
N VAL A 801 -7.41 12.90 18.32
CA VAL A 801 -6.12 13.34 17.80
C VAL A 801 -5.84 14.77 18.27
N THR A 802 -4.69 14.98 18.90
CA THR A 802 -4.20 16.31 19.25
C THR A 802 -2.99 16.67 18.40
N LEU A 803 -3.01 17.83 17.76
CA LEU A 803 -1.91 18.40 17.00
C LEU A 803 -1.35 19.62 17.75
N ASP A 804 -0.05 19.64 17.98
CA ASP A 804 0.67 20.77 18.60
C ASP A 804 1.60 21.44 17.57
N PHE A 805 1.31 22.69 17.21
CA PHE A 805 2.13 23.49 16.29
C PHE A 805 3.41 24.06 16.91
N GLY A 806 3.63 23.85 18.21
CA GLY A 806 4.81 24.32 18.94
C GLY A 806 4.60 25.66 19.66
N GLU A 807 5.39 25.90 20.70
CA GLU A 807 5.21 27.05 21.60
C GLU A 807 5.31 28.41 20.91
N ASN A 808 6.15 28.50 19.88
CA ASN A 808 6.47 29.69 19.12
C ASN A 808 5.49 29.98 17.98
N TYR A 809 4.50 29.12 17.77
CA TYR A 809 3.61 29.23 16.63
C TYR A 809 2.15 29.29 17.03
N ARG A 810 1.36 30.02 16.26
CA ARG A 810 -0.10 29.96 16.33
C ARG A 810 -0.68 29.86 14.94
N VAL A 811 -1.82 29.20 14.82
CA VAL A 811 -2.54 29.08 13.56
C VAL A 811 -3.89 29.76 13.72
N SER A 812 -4.25 30.62 12.77
CA SER A 812 -5.63 31.04 12.56
C SER A 812 -6.20 30.25 11.37
N VAL A 813 -7.46 29.86 11.48
CA VAL A 813 -8.11 28.96 10.53
C VAL A 813 -9.47 29.53 10.18
N ASN A 814 -9.81 29.53 8.89
CA ASN A 814 -11.14 29.95 8.43
C ASN A 814 -12.08 28.76 8.26
N ALA A 815 -11.54 27.59 7.89
CA ALA A 815 -12.27 26.35 7.76
C ALA A 815 -11.37 25.12 7.93
N PHE A 816 -11.97 24.00 8.31
CA PHE A 816 -11.35 22.68 8.30
C PHE A 816 -11.92 21.85 7.18
N GLY A 817 -11.06 21.28 6.33
CA GLY A 817 -11.47 20.25 5.37
C GLY A 817 -11.33 18.88 6.02
N ILE A 818 -12.40 18.11 6.09
CA ILE A 818 -12.38 16.73 6.57
C ILE A 818 -13.05 15.87 5.51
N GLN A 819 -12.29 14.97 4.89
CA GLN A 819 -12.85 14.04 3.92
C GLN A 819 -12.96 12.66 4.50
N ALA A 820 -14.14 12.07 4.36
CA ALA A 820 -14.33 10.71 4.80
C ALA A 820 -13.49 9.75 3.96
N ARG A 821 -13.07 8.64 4.57
CA ARG A 821 -12.41 7.56 3.84
C ARG A 821 -13.41 6.95 2.85
N PHE A 822 -12.98 6.69 1.62
CA PHE A 822 -13.79 5.99 0.63
C PHE A 822 -14.41 4.71 1.22
N MET A 823 -15.69 4.45 0.93
CA MET A 823 -16.48 3.29 1.42
C MET A 823 -16.74 3.26 2.93
N PHE A 824 -16.26 4.24 3.71
CA PHE A 824 -16.40 4.28 5.16
C PHE A 824 -16.79 5.68 5.65
N ALA A 825 -17.78 6.30 5.01
CA ALA A 825 -18.17 7.67 5.31
C ALA A 825 -18.65 7.87 6.76
N ASN A 826 -19.32 6.86 7.30
CA ASN A 826 -19.74 6.78 8.70
C ASN A 826 -18.57 7.00 9.68
N ARG A 827 -17.36 6.55 9.35
CA ARG A 827 -16.19 6.63 10.25
C ARG A 827 -15.65 8.04 10.43
N SER A 828 -16.07 9.01 9.63
CA SER A 828 -15.81 10.42 9.90
C SER A 828 -17.01 11.16 10.46
N GLN A 829 -18.21 10.56 10.52
CA GLN A 829 -19.42 11.24 10.97
C GLN A 829 -19.33 11.63 12.46
N GLY A 830 -19.73 12.86 12.80
CA GLY A 830 -19.76 13.37 14.17
C GLY A 830 -18.49 14.06 14.64
N ILE A 831 -17.53 14.36 13.75
CA ILE A 831 -16.25 14.98 14.09
C ILE A 831 -16.41 16.50 14.27
N ASN A 832 -15.79 17.02 15.34
CA ASN A 832 -15.52 18.44 15.55
C ASN A 832 -14.02 18.70 15.73
N VAL A 833 -13.63 19.96 15.51
CA VAL A 833 -12.27 20.46 15.80
C VAL A 833 -12.32 21.55 16.86
N TYR A 834 -11.41 21.47 17.83
CA TYR A 834 -11.27 22.42 18.93
C TYR A 834 -9.87 23.06 18.92
N GLY A 835 -9.78 24.33 19.34
CA GLY A 835 -8.53 25.07 19.50
C GLY A 835 -8.18 25.29 20.97
N SER A 836 -6.89 25.27 21.29
CA SER A 836 -6.38 25.62 22.63
C SER A 836 -5.01 26.29 22.58
N ASN A 837 -4.69 27.07 23.62
CA ASN A 837 -3.35 27.67 23.82
C ASN A 837 -2.59 27.05 25.00
N ASP A 838 -3.25 26.22 25.82
CA ASP A 838 -2.67 25.61 27.03
C ASP A 838 -2.86 24.09 27.10
N ASN A 839 -3.49 23.48 26.08
CA ASN A 839 -3.80 22.05 25.99
C ASN A 839 -4.75 21.54 27.10
N ALA A 840 -5.48 22.46 27.75
CA ALA A 840 -6.43 22.14 28.83
C ALA A 840 -7.80 22.78 28.59
N ASN A 841 -7.81 24.06 28.21
CA ASN A 841 -9.01 24.81 27.89
C ASN A 841 -9.24 24.79 26.38
N TRP A 842 -10.33 24.16 25.96
CA TRP A 842 -10.65 23.91 24.55
C TRP A 842 -11.84 24.75 24.09
N THR A 843 -11.66 25.47 22.99
CA THR A 843 -12.71 26.24 22.30
C THR A 843 -13.17 25.46 21.08
N LEU A 844 -14.48 25.18 20.97
CA LEU A 844 -15.05 24.57 19.75
C LEU A 844 -14.82 25.53 18.58
N LEU A 845 -14.29 25.02 17.47
CA LEU A 845 -14.03 25.83 16.28
C LEU A 845 -14.99 25.50 15.14
N THR A 846 -15.27 24.23 14.87
CA THR A 846 -16.16 23.83 13.78
C THR A 846 -17.60 24.32 14.01
N SER A 847 -18.19 24.95 12.99
CA SER A 847 -19.57 25.46 13.05
C SER A 847 -20.65 24.36 13.04
N ARG A 848 -20.28 23.14 12.64
CA ARG A 848 -21.10 21.94 12.68
C ARG A 848 -20.19 20.70 12.68
N GLU A 849 -20.76 19.56 13.04
CA GLU A 849 -20.10 18.27 12.89
C GLU A 849 -20.09 17.81 11.42
N THR A 850 -19.14 16.93 11.10
CA THR A 850 -19.16 16.13 9.87
C THR A 850 -20.36 15.19 9.85
N THR A 851 -20.78 14.82 8.64
CA THR A 851 -21.96 13.99 8.35
C THR A 851 -21.56 12.71 7.61
N ASP A 852 -22.50 11.80 7.39
CA ASP A 852 -22.30 10.69 6.47
C ASP A 852 -22.35 11.20 5.02
N THR A 853 -21.21 11.17 4.34
CA THR A 853 -21.04 11.63 2.94
C THR A 853 -21.23 10.53 1.90
N SER A 854 -21.71 9.33 2.28
CA SER A 854 -21.88 8.21 1.33
C SER A 854 -22.76 8.56 0.13
N VAL A 855 -23.81 9.36 0.33
CA VAL A 855 -24.74 9.81 -0.74
C VAL A 855 -24.28 11.06 -1.48
N ARG A 856 -23.19 11.69 -1.01
CA ARG A 856 -22.56 12.88 -1.59
C ARG A 856 -21.17 12.56 -2.12
N ASN A 857 -20.96 11.31 -2.54
CA ASN A 857 -19.72 10.87 -3.14
C ASN A 857 -18.47 11.18 -2.27
N PHE A 858 -18.56 10.93 -0.96
CA PHE A 858 -17.44 11.10 -0.04
C PHE A 858 -16.76 12.47 -0.14
N GLU A 859 -17.50 13.52 -0.55
CA GLU A 859 -16.92 14.84 -0.78
C GLU A 859 -16.27 15.38 0.50
N MET A 860 -15.16 16.10 0.34
CA MET A 860 -14.53 16.76 1.47
C MET A 860 -15.49 17.79 2.06
N GLU A 861 -15.80 17.64 3.35
CA GLU A 861 -16.57 18.65 4.04
C GLU A 861 -15.64 19.77 4.48
N VAL A 862 -15.76 20.93 3.83
CA VAL A 862 -15.10 22.16 4.27
C VAL A 862 -16.02 22.85 5.28
N ILE A 863 -15.70 22.68 6.56
CA ILE A 863 -16.49 23.16 7.68
C ILE A 863 -15.93 24.52 8.14
N PRO A 864 -16.69 25.62 8.00
CA PRO A 864 -16.27 26.93 8.49
C PRO A 864 -16.05 26.92 9.99
N VAL A 865 -15.11 27.76 10.44
CA VAL A 865 -14.96 28.09 11.85
C VAL A 865 -16.15 28.92 12.33
N LEU A 866 -16.52 28.81 13.61
CA LEU A 866 -17.59 29.58 14.24
C LEU A 866 -17.35 31.09 14.09
N PRO A 867 -18.40 31.88 13.80
CA PRO A 867 -18.27 33.32 13.59
C PRO A 867 -17.56 34.03 14.75
N GLY A 868 -16.58 34.87 14.42
CA GLY A 868 -15.78 35.63 15.38
C GLY A 868 -14.49 34.95 15.81
N LEU A 869 -14.27 33.68 15.45
CA LEU A 869 -13.05 32.94 15.77
C LEU A 869 -12.05 32.85 14.61
N GLU A 870 -12.36 33.37 13.42
CA GLU A 870 -11.53 33.26 12.20
C GLU A 870 -10.16 33.95 12.34
N SER A 871 -10.13 35.01 13.17
CA SER A 871 -8.89 35.75 13.47
C SER A 871 -8.20 35.28 14.76
N GLU A 872 -8.86 34.39 15.53
CA GLU A 872 -8.29 33.83 16.74
C GLU A 872 -7.17 32.84 16.40
N ARG A 873 -6.21 32.73 17.32
CA ARG A 873 -4.92 32.09 17.08
C ARG A 873 -4.67 31.03 18.15
N PHE A 874 -4.55 29.77 17.72
CA PHE A 874 -4.38 28.62 18.60
C PHE A 874 -3.06 27.88 18.35
N ARG A 875 -2.52 27.25 19.40
CA ARG A 875 -1.34 26.37 19.31
C ARG A 875 -1.73 24.92 19.08
N TYR A 876 -2.72 24.46 19.84
CA TYR A 876 -3.17 23.08 19.85
C TYR A 876 -4.51 22.94 19.12
N PHE A 877 -4.67 21.85 18.40
CA PHE A 877 -5.93 21.46 17.76
C PHE A 877 -6.31 20.03 18.14
N LEU A 878 -7.54 19.83 18.62
CA LEU A 878 -8.10 18.53 18.99
C LEU A 878 -9.18 18.13 18.00
N VAL A 879 -9.04 16.97 17.39
CA VAL A 879 -10.00 16.35 16.48
C VAL A 879 -10.63 15.15 17.17
N ARG A 880 -11.96 15.14 17.31
CA ARG A 880 -12.67 14.04 17.99
C ARG A 880 -14.08 13.85 17.44
N VAL A 881 -14.60 12.63 17.57
CA VAL A 881 -16.02 12.32 17.32
C VAL A 881 -16.81 12.64 18.59
N ASP A 882 -17.71 13.61 18.52
CA ASP A 882 -18.61 13.98 19.63
C ASP A 882 -19.92 13.18 19.57
N HIS A 883 -20.57 13.14 18.40
CA HIS A 883 -21.82 12.39 18.20
C HIS A 883 -21.70 11.43 17.02
N ALA A 884 -21.39 10.18 17.33
CA ALA A 884 -21.32 9.16 16.30
C ALA A 884 -22.68 8.90 15.62
N GLY A 885 -22.65 8.64 14.32
CA GLY A 885 -23.81 8.22 13.54
C GLY A 885 -24.25 6.78 13.82
N PRO A 886 -25.24 6.28 13.06
CA PRO A 886 -25.68 4.89 13.15
C PRO A 886 -24.54 3.90 12.85
N PRO A 887 -24.44 2.77 13.56
CA PRO A 887 -23.45 1.74 13.26
C PRO A 887 -23.78 1.05 11.93
N THR A 888 -23.04 1.38 10.88
CA THR A 888 -23.19 0.80 9.54
C THR A 888 -22.09 -0.21 9.19
N ASP A 889 -21.05 -0.33 10.02
CA ASP A 889 -20.01 -1.37 9.92
C ASP A 889 -19.57 -1.85 11.33
N PRO A 890 -18.98 -3.06 11.46
CA PRO A 890 -18.70 -3.69 12.75
C PRO A 890 -17.73 -2.94 13.67
N ALA A 891 -16.93 -2.01 13.14
CA ALA A 891 -15.93 -1.31 13.91
C ALA A 891 -16.39 0.08 14.39
N TYR A 892 -17.41 0.67 13.78
CA TYR A 892 -17.98 1.97 14.16
C TYR A 892 -19.14 1.80 15.17
N PRO A 893 -19.26 2.64 16.24
CA PRO A 893 -18.53 3.88 16.53
C PRO A 893 -17.20 3.71 17.32
N GLY A 894 -16.65 2.49 17.37
CA GLY A 894 -15.41 2.20 18.10
C GLY A 894 -14.12 2.63 17.41
N ILE A 895 -14.20 3.19 16.20
CA ILE A 895 -13.09 3.76 15.43
C ILE A 895 -13.54 5.01 14.67
N SER A 896 -12.60 5.91 14.37
CA SER A 896 -12.76 6.94 13.35
C SER A 896 -11.65 6.85 12.31
N SER A 897 -11.93 7.28 11.08
CA SER A 897 -10.95 7.34 10.01
C SER A 897 -11.39 8.35 8.97
N TYR A 898 -10.44 9.08 8.40
CA TYR A 898 -10.67 10.08 7.37
C TYR A 898 -9.49 10.05 6.40
N GLY A 899 -9.78 10.35 5.14
CA GLY A 899 -8.79 10.35 4.07
C GLY A 899 -7.99 11.64 4.01
N GLU A 900 -8.63 12.77 4.33
CA GLU A 900 -8.00 14.09 4.24
C GLU A 900 -8.28 14.92 5.48
N PHE A 901 -7.30 15.75 5.85
CA PHE A 901 -7.45 16.75 6.90
C PHE A 901 -6.73 18.06 6.55
N ARG A 902 -7.51 19.12 6.30
CA ARG A 902 -7.04 20.41 5.78
C ARG A 902 -7.20 21.53 6.80
N PHE A 903 -6.16 22.35 6.91
CA PHE A 903 -6.20 23.65 7.59
C PHE A 903 -6.24 24.77 6.56
N HIS A 904 -7.42 25.33 6.29
CA HIS A 904 -7.55 26.53 5.45
C HIS A 904 -7.23 27.77 6.29
N GLY A 905 -5.94 28.01 6.49
CA GLY A 905 -5.45 28.99 7.46
C GLY A 905 -4.03 29.47 7.23
N THR A 906 -3.52 30.20 8.23
CA THR A 906 -2.16 30.75 8.23
C THR A 906 -1.51 30.48 9.59
N ARG A 907 -0.29 29.92 9.55
CA ARG A 907 0.59 29.84 10.72
C ARG A 907 1.37 31.14 10.86
N TYR A 908 1.43 31.62 12.08
CA TYR A 908 2.18 32.80 12.51
C TYR A 908 3.35 32.34 13.37
N ASP A 909 4.53 32.84 13.04
CA ASP A 909 5.72 32.74 13.87
C ASP A 909 5.71 33.91 14.88
N LEU A 910 5.61 33.58 16.17
CA LEU A 910 5.58 34.56 17.25
C LEU A 910 6.95 35.16 17.55
N LEU A 911 8.04 34.60 17.00
CA LEU A 911 9.39 35.13 17.10
C LEU A 911 9.72 36.11 15.95
N ALA A 912 8.88 36.16 14.93
CA ALA A 912 9.08 37.05 13.80
C ALA A 912 8.91 38.52 14.25
N PRO A 913 9.83 39.42 13.88
CA PRO A 913 9.68 40.84 14.19
C PRO A 913 8.39 41.41 13.58
N ALA A 914 7.57 42.07 14.39
CA ALA A 914 6.30 42.63 13.96
C ALA A 914 6.38 44.17 13.85
N ASP A 915 6.05 44.73 12.69
CA ASP A 915 5.90 46.17 12.53
C ASP A 915 4.59 46.63 13.21
N VAL A 916 4.74 47.27 14.37
CA VAL A 916 3.65 47.79 15.19
C VAL A 916 3.48 49.30 15.04
N SER A 917 4.04 49.88 13.97
CA SER A 917 4.03 51.32 13.74
C SER A 917 2.61 51.89 13.61
N ALA A 918 1.66 51.12 13.06
CA ALA A 918 0.25 51.50 12.97
C ALA A 918 -0.45 51.55 14.35
N SER A 919 0.10 50.84 15.34
CA SER A 919 -0.43 50.76 16.71
C SER A 919 0.05 51.89 17.61
N VAL A 920 0.94 52.77 17.10
CA VAL A 920 1.53 53.85 17.89
C VAL A 920 1.40 55.20 17.21
N LYS A 921 1.30 56.26 18.01
CA LYS A 921 1.51 57.64 17.55
C LYS A 921 2.97 58.00 17.76
N MET A 922 3.67 58.41 16.69
CA MET A 922 5.07 58.82 16.74
C MET A 922 5.23 60.31 16.40
N LEU A 923 5.62 61.11 17.39
CA LEU A 923 5.88 62.54 17.27
C LEU A 923 7.38 62.81 17.36
N GLN A 924 7.93 63.59 16.44
CA GLN A 924 9.36 63.90 16.38
C GLN A 924 9.60 65.40 16.55
N SER A 925 10.63 65.79 17.30
CA SER A 925 11.08 67.18 17.40
C SER A 925 11.92 67.60 16.19
N GLY A 926 12.10 68.91 16.01
CA GLY A 926 13.19 69.40 15.17
C GLY A 926 14.56 68.94 15.67
N LEU A 927 15.51 68.77 14.75
CA LEU A 927 16.90 68.46 15.08
C LEU A 927 17.66 69.76 15.44
N THR A 928 18.36 69.75 16.56
CA THR A 928 19.25 70.84 16.97
C THR A 928 20.70 70.44 16.75
N LEU A 929 21.49 71.32 16.12
CA LEU A 929 22.93 71.11 15.92
C LEU A 929 23.70 71.57 17.16
N ASN A 930 24.43 70.67 17.79
CA ASN A 930 25.46 71.05 18.76
C ASN A 930 26.71 71.50 18.00
N ARG A 931 27.03 72.79 18.07
CA ARG A 931 28.16 73.39 17.32
C ARG A 931 29.54 72.94 17.81
N PHE A 932 29.65 72.42 19.03
CA PHE A 932 30.92 71.89 19.55
C PHE A 932 31.19 70.46 19.08
N THR A 933 30.17 69.60 19.12
CA THR A 933 30.32 68.19 18.71
C THR A 933 30.00 67.94 17.25
N GLN A 934 29.44 68.92 16.54
CA GLN A 934 28.92 68.82 15.16
C GLN A 934 27.85 67.73 14.99
N LYS A 935 27.15 67.35 16.07
CA LYS A 935 26.08 66.34 16.05
C LYS A 935 24.70 66.98 16.04
N TYR A 936 23.77 66.34 15.33
CA TYR A 936 22.36 66.75 15.28
C TYR A 936 21.54 65.87 16.22
N SER A 937 20.82 66.47 17.17
CA SER A 937 20.00 65.73 18.15
C SER A 937 18.54 66.16 18.13
N GLY A 938 17.63 65.21 18.31
CA GLY A 938 16.20 65.46 18.50
C GLY A 938 15.56 64.37 19.35
N THR A 939 14.26 64.48 19.60
CA THR A 939 13.49 63.49 20.35
C THR A 939 12.39 62.88 19.50
N VAL A 940 12.04 61.63 19.82
CA VAL A 940 10.89 60.92 19.27
C VAL A 940 10.04 60.41 20.42
N THR A 941 8.80 60.86 20.51
CA THR A 941 7.80 60.41 21.48
C THR A 941 6.89 59.39 20.82
N ILE A 942 6.75 58.23 21.46
CA ILE A 942 6.02 57.07 20.98
C ILE A 942 4.92 56.74 21.99
N THR A 943 3.67 56.76 21.58
CA THR A 943 2.50 56.47 22.42
C THR A 943 1.73 55.28 21.87
N ASN A 944 1.42 54.26 22.70
CA ASN A 944 0.50 53.18 22.31
C ASN A 944 -0.91 53.76 22.10
N ALA A 945 -1.39 53.71 20.87
CA ALA A 945 -2.68 54.26 20.45
C ALA A 945 -3.83 53.24 20.54
N THR A 946 -3.55 52.01 20.99
CA THR A 946 -4.51 50.91 21.04
C THR A 946 -4.98 50.62 22.48
N GLN A 947 -6.07 49.85 22.59
CA GLN A 947 -6.57 49.32 23.87
C GLN A 947 -5.88 48.02 24.30
N LYS A 948 -4.92 47.52 23.51
CA LYS A 948 -4.16 46.30 23.80
C LYS A 948 -2.73 46.66 24.18
N LYS A 949 -2.11 45.89 25.08
CA LYS A 949 -0.70 46.01 25.40
C LYS A 949 0.13 45.63 24.16
N ILE A 950 1.16 46.41 23.85
CA ILE A 950 2.14 46.05 22.82
C ILE A 950 3.31 45.39 23.55
N ASP A 951 3.43 44.07 23.41
CA ASP A 951 4.57 43.33 23.94
C ASP A 951 5.85 43.70 23.17
N GLY A 952 6.98 43.71 23.88
CA GLY A 952 8.28 43.84 23.24
C GLY A 952 9.29 42.81 23.76
N PRO A 953 10.60 43.08 23.66
CA PRO A 953 11.24 44.38 23.44
C PRO A 953 10.84 45.12 22.15
N LEU A 954 10.81 46.46 22.20
CA LEU A 954 10.40 47.32 21.10
C LEU A 954 11.59 48.10 20.56
N HIS A 955 11.79 48.08 19.24
CA HIS A 955 12.89 48.75 18.56
C HIS A 955 12.38 49.85 17.63
N PHE A 956 12.89 51.05 17.77
CA PHE A 956 12.63 52.16 16.85
C PHE A 956 13.68 52.17 15.73
N HIS A 957 13.27 51.73 14.54
CA HIS A 957 14.09 51.59 13.34
C HIS A 957 14.02 52.84 12.46
N LEU A 958 15.18 53.24 11.92
CA LEU A 958 15.32 54.37 11.01
C LEU A 958 15.71 53.87 9.61
N GLN A 959 14.72 53.59 8.77
CA GLN A 959 14.93 53.06 7.42
C GLN A 959 15.25 54.18 6.42
N GLY A 960 16.21 53.93 5.54
CA GLY A 960 16.54 54.85 4.44
C GLY A 960 17.29 56.12 4.85
N LEU A 961 18.14 56.05 5.89
CA LEU A 961 19.04 57.15 6.21
C LEU A 961 19.95 57.49 5.00
N PRO A 962 20.19 58.77 4.70
CA PRO A 962 21.09 59.16 3.61
C PRO A 962 22.49 58.61 3.81
N ALA A 963 23.14 58.21 2.71
CA ALA A 963 24.52 57.74 2.74
C ALA A 963 25.45 58.78 3.40
N GLY A 964 26.23 58.34 4.38
CA GLY A 964 27.10 59.22 5.18
C GLY A 964 26.46 59.84 6.42
N VAL A 965 25.17 59.60 6.70
CA VAL A 965 24.51 59.94 7.98
C VAL A 965 24.48 58.71 8.89
N THR A 966 25.00 58.82 10.11
CA THR A 966 24.99 57.73 11.09
C THR A 966 24.15 58.08 12.31
N LEU A 967 23.41 57.11 12.84
CA LEU A 967 22.73 57.22 14.13
C LEU A 967 23.70 56.82 15.23
N ASP A 968 24.26 57.80 15.92
CA ASP A 968 25.37 57.61 16.85
C ASP A 968 24.96 56.93 18.16
N ASN A 969 23.69 57.05 18.55
CA ASN A 969 23.14 56.43 19.75
C ASN A 969 22.26 55.22 19.44
N ALA A 970 22.50 54.56 18.31
CA ALA A 970 21.84 53.31 17.97
C ALA A 970 22.14 52.24 19.03
N SER A 971 21.11 51.49 19.44
CA SER A 971 21.26 50.28 20.24
C SER A 971 21.83 49.12 19.43
N GLY A 972 21.67 49.15 18.10
CA GLY A 972 22.22 48.18 17.19
C GLY A 972 21.86 48.47 15.74
N VAL A 973 22.30 47.58 14.84
CA VAL A 973 21.96 47.58 13.41
C VAL A 973 21.44 46.20 13.05
N LYS A 974 20.26 46.14 12.41
CA LYS A 974 19.63 44.89 11.95
C LYS A 974 19.32 45.00 10.47
N ASP A 975 19.86 44.06 9.67
CA ASP A 975 19.73 44.03 8.21
C ASP A 975 20.03 45.40 7.55
N GLY A 976 21.11 46.06 8.01
CA GLY A 976 21.54 47.38 7.53
C GLY A 976 20.75 48.58 8.07
N VAL A 977 19.72 48.35 8.89
CA VAL A 977 18.87 49.41 9.46
C VAL A 977 19.28 49.67 10.93
N PRO A 978 19.72 50.89 11.28
CA PRO A 978 20.01 51.22 12.67
C PRO A 978 18.71 51.40 13.48
N TYR A 979 18.76 50.98 14.75
CA TYR A 979 17.61 51.08 15.65
C TYR A 979 18.00 51.52 17.06
N ILE A 980 17.02 52.02 17.82
CA ILE A 980 17.11 52.30 19.26
C ILE A 980 16.11 51.40 19.99
N THR A 981 16.57 50.62 20.97
CA THR A 981 15.70 49.84 21.86
C THR A 981 14.97 50.79 22.80
N LEU A 982 13.64 50.65 22.90
CA LEU A 982 12.86 51.43 23.83
C LEU A 982 13.28 51.10 25.28
N PRO A 983 13.38 52.10 26.17
CA PRO A 983 13.67 51.86 27.58
C PRO A 983 12.58 51.08 28.33
N SER A 984 11.36 51.01 27.77
CA SER A 984 10.29 50.13 28.24
C SER A 984 10.26 48.86 27.38
N ALA A 985 10.24 47.69 28.01
CA ALA A 985 10.18 46.41 27.29
C ALA A 985 8.85 46.27 26.54
N ASP A 986 7.74 46.70 27.13
CA ASP A 986 6.40 46.71 26.56
C ASP A 986 5.73 48.10 26.70
N LEU A 987 4.61 48.31 25.99
CA LEU A 987 3.79 49.51 26.11
C LEU A 987 2.34 49.15 26.45
N ALA A 988 1.90 49.49 27.66
CA ALA A 988 0.50 49.42 28.06
C ALA A 988 -0.38 50.39 27.23
N PRO A 989 -1.71 50.17 27.15
CA PRO A 989 -2.63 51.09 26.48
C PRO A 989 -2.42 52.54 26.92
N GLY A 990 -2.23 53.46 25.97
CA GLY A 990 -1.99 54.89 26.25
C GLY A 990 -0.59 55.24 26.81
N GLN A 991 0.25 54.27 27.14
CA GLN A 991 1.60 54.53 27.66
C GLN A 991 2.46 55.24 26.61
N THR A 992 3.26 56.21 27.07
CA THR A 992 4.14 57.04 26.25
C THR A 992 5.60 56.90 26.68
N VAL A 993 6.49 56.76 25.70
CA VAL A 993 7.96 56.72 25.88
C VAL A 993 8.60 57.75 24.97
N THR A 994 9.62 58.46 25.45
CA THR A 994 10.40 59.41 24.64
C THR A 994 11.84 58.95 24.50
N LEU A 995 12.34 58.95 23.26
CA LEU A 995 13.71 58.61 22.87
C LEU A 995 14.45 59.87 22.45
N THR A 996 15.77 59.87 22.55
CA THR A 996 16.64 60.83 21.86
C THR A 996 17.22 60.15 20.62
N THR A 997 17.35 60.87 19.51
CA THR A 997 18.10 60.45 18.31
C THR A 997 19.24 61.42 18.10
N THR A 998 20.48 60.92 17.95
CA THR A 998 21.68 61.73 17.72
C THR A 998 22.40 61.26 16.47
N PHE A 999 22.70 62.17 15.56
CA PHE A 999 23.28 61.87 14.25
C PHE A 999 24.61 62.56 14.02
N SER A 1000 25.55 61.84 13.41
CA SER A 1000 26.69 62.43 12.70
C SER A 1000 26.34 62.57 11.22
N ASN A 1001 26.59 63.75 10.66
CA ASN A 1001 26.25 64.11 9.27
C ASN A 1001 27.31 65.05 8.68
N PRO A 1002 28.53 64.54 8.41
CA PRO A 1002 29.67 65.36 7.97
C PRO A 1002 29.41 66.08 6.65
N SER A 1003 28.60 65.48 5.77
CA SER A 1003 28.22 66.05 4.47
C SER A 1003 27.05 67.04 4.54
N LYS A 1004 26.52 67.33 5.74
CA LYS A 1004 25.40 68.27 5.98
C LYS A 1004 24.16 68.00 5.12
N LEU A 1005 23.88 66.73 4.83
CA LEU A 1005 22.73 66.31 4.04
C LEU A 1005 21.42 66.50 4.83
N PRO A 1006 20.26 66.67 4.17
CA PRO A 1006 18.96 66.59 4.86
C PRO A 1006 18.79 65.23 5.55
N ILE A 1007 18.69 65.21 6.88
CA ILE A 1007 18.49 63.96 7.65
C ILE A 1007 17.02 63.56 7.53
N SER A 1008 16.74 62.55 6.72
CA SER A 1008 15.40 61.99 6.50
C SER A 1008 15.42 60.47 6.68
N TYR A 1009 14.31 59.88 7.12
CA TYR A 1009 14.17 58.43 7.30
C TYR A 1009 12.70 58.05 7.47
N ILE A 1010 12.38 56.80 7.14
CA ILE A 1010 11.10 56.18 7.46
C ILE A 1010 11.17 55.60 8.87
N ARG A 1011 10.17 55.94 9.69
CA ARG A 1011 10.07 55.55 11.09
C ARG A 1011 9.32 54.25 11.19
N LYS A 1012 9.94 53.25 11.81
CA LYS A 1012 9.28 51.98 12.13
C LYS A 1012 9.46 51.64 13.60
N LEU A 1013 8.41 51.18 14.24
CA LEU A 1013 8.49 50.56 15.56
C LEU A 1013 8.27 49.07 15.38
N ILE A 1014 9.29 48.28 15.70
CA ILE A 1014 9.30 46.84 15.53
C ILE A 1014 9.24 46.18 16.90
N SER A 1015 8.25 45.32 17.13
CA SER A 1015 8.25 44.40 18.26
C SER A 1015 9.12 43.20 17.91
N VAL A 1016 10.09 42.90 18.77
CA VAL A 1016 11.01 41.77 18.64
C VAL A 1016 10.84 40.87 19.85
N LYS A 1017 10.30 39.67 19.64
CA LYS A 1017 10.39 38.56 20.59
C LYS A 1017 11.38 37.58 19.97
N TYR A 1018 12.53 37.36 20.58
CA TYR A 1018 13.47 36.36 20.07
C TYR A 1018 13.04 34.96 20.45
#